data_AF-A0AAN7VTV6-F1
#
_entry.id   AF-A0AAN7VTV6-F1
#
_cell.length_a   1.000
_cell.length_b   1.000
_cell.length_c   1.000
_cell.angle_alpha   90.00
_cell.angle_beta   90.00
_cell.angle_gamma   90.00
#
_symmetry.space_group_name_H-M   'P 1'
#
loop_
_entity.id
_entity.type
_entity.pdbx_description
1 polymer ?
#
loop_
_entity_poly.entity_id
_entity_poly.type
_entity_poly.pdbx_seq_one_letter_code
_entity_poly.pdbx_strand_id
1 'polypeptide(L)'
;MPARVGATLQTYIQALLDMLEGRRQLPTYLDVPQLYRPEVIQILREWQHDASTEFPARRMRREMVEQRRMERLKGEMQTQPHMQGITLETRDEWKTEQKFYEQTGVLPMPHPMNEMYEEDIRKAYQAFVASPSQQTRAVSDIVDANWVTNPTMGEHEHCRLMRLIGDSDLEWLRNRPRGDGVDIDLAEDPYGFGAAVLDLGIPLETGAGLMENVNAWFLMIAACMFQLKNRIKIEACLGDVTAVLEQIRHGVFGHRGGLDVKSNREQGSGVIEVTLKPLRSGETVVIPDLPLHTTCRTIKEQYARQSGADLGTIRLVYKTTPVADDKTLATLGVENGAVTLSVVTLISSGQDPPESSPATWDRKSLASQPWMSVVRSKDDTYPQVYDRIHLSNIPDYIGGTLSSFLYATPMTYPGDASYITSTCLRNPPRFPSAAVYNNEYTGLNAPGDLAKTFRVRMSPPKNADYHNFLMSRPQPMPMNDYQYWHHLPGSPETVDLMPRDKLETWLYRLFLKLATPVQKRAIEDFTLIYSPLNLTAFLRVISHLYDVGYAPHWLNDVVCQLLTGKIKTRARPPRSEPLKLSESLAERPLIEQSVAPFVAEFQTLVSMWQFALPFGLTASTVPDVGTIRQYRMDFKAVQEYAGNTPVFVLAFCETRLIPPEPWLRPYLLSDEKSDSSPQAKKVREKGLHIVSTWKWTKATKTATFWLRSDVMERMRQGAWVIGIWRTDNWMHQALPEIINEVKETGETWL
;
A
#
# COMPACT_ATOMS: atom_id res chain seq x y z
N MET A 1 31.30 -8.30 13.24
CA MET A 1 31.90 -7.02 13.68
C MET A 1 32.70 -7.25 14.97
N PRO A 2 33.74 -6.46 15.25
CA PRO A 2 34.49 -6.54 16.50
C PRO A 2 33.57 -6.41 17.74
N ALA A 3 33.88 -7.10 18.84
CA ALA A 3 33.07 -7.07 20.06
C ALA A 3 32.84 -5.64 20.60
N ARG A 4 33.87 -4.80 20.54
CA ARG A 4 33.79 -3.39 20.97
C ARG A 4 32.78 -2.60 20.14
N VAL A 5 32.75 -2.80 18.82
CA VAL A 5 31.75 -2.18 17.93
C VAL A 5 30.34 -2.69 18.28
N GLY A 6 30.21 -3.98 18.56
CA GLY A 6 28.94 -4.56 19.01
C GLY A 6 28.46 -3.99 20.33
N ALA A 7 29.34 -3.79 21.31
CA ALA A 7 29.00 -3.14 22.57
C ALA A 7 28.52 -1.68 22.36
N THR A 8 29.16 -0.95 21.44
CA THR A 8 28.71 0.39 21.04
C THR A 8 27.32 0.36 20.39
N LEU A 9 27.06 -0.58 19.47
CA LEU A 9 25.74 -0.75 18.87
C LEU A 9 24.67 -1.07 19.94
N GLN A 10 24.95 -1.99 20.86
CA GLN A 10 24.04 -2.34 21.95
C GLN A 10 23.76 -1.15 22.87
N THR A 11 24.75 -0.28 23.09
CA THR A 11 24.57 0.99 23.83
C THR A 11 23.58 1.91 23.10
N TYR A 12 23.67 2.03 21.78
CA TYR A 12 22.72 2.82 21.00
C TYR A 12 21.32 2.20 20.95
N ILE A 13 21.21 0.88 20.80
CA ILE A 13 19.92 0.16 20.89
C ILE A 13 19.27 0.40 22.25
N GLN A 14 20.03 0.29 23.34
CA GLN A 14 19.52 0.57 24.68
C GLN A 14 19.06 2.02 24.83
N ALA A 15 19.83 2.98 24.30
CA ALA A 15 19.43 4.39 24.33
C ALA A 15 18.13 4.64 23.55
N LEU A 16 17.94 3.98 22.39
CA LEU A 16 16.69 4.07 21.61
C LEU A 16 15.51 3.43 22.36
N LEU A 17 15.71 2.28 23.01
CA LEU A 17 14.69 1.66 23.86
C LEU A 17 14.27 2.59 24.99
N ASP A 18 15.24 3.19 25.70
CA ASP A 18 14.97 4.15 26.76
C ASP A 18 14.17 5.36 26.22
N MET A 19 14.45 5.82 25.00
CA MET A 19 13.68 6.91 24.38
C MET A 19 12.25 6.50 24.01
N LEU A 20 12.07 5.34 23.39
CA LEU A 20 10.76 4.87 22.95
C LEU A 20 9.84 4.51 24.13
N GLU A 21 10.41 4.00 25.22
CA GLU A 21 9.72 3.69 26.47
C GLU A 21 9.47 4.93 27.35
N GLY A 22 9.88 6.12 26.90
CA GLY A 22 9.64 7.37 27.62
C GLY A 22 10.58 7.62 28.81
N ARG A 23 11.62 6.80 28.98
CA ARG A 23 12.69 6.99 29.98
C ARG A 23 13.68 8.09 29.57
N ARG A 24 13.74 8.40 28.27
CA ARG A 24 14.49 9.51 27.67
C ARG A 24 13.64 10.21 26.60
N GLN A 25 13.95 11.47 26.30
CA GLN A 25 13.29 12.19 25.21
C GLN A 25 13.83 11.74 23.84
N LEU A 26 12.94 11.52 22.87
CA LEU A 26 13.32 11.34 21.46
C LEU A 26 13.92 12.63 20.88
N PRO A 27 14.86 12.54 19.92
CA PRO A 27 15.33 13.71 19.20
C PRO A 27 14.18 14.44 18.51
N THR A 28 14.18 15.77 18.53
CA THR A 28 13.09 16.60 17.96
C THR A 28 12.85 16.41 16.46
N TYR A 29 13.85 15.90 15.73
CA TYR A 29 13.75 15.60 14.30
C TYR A 29 13.16 14.22 14.01
N LEU A 30 12.99 13.35 15.00
CA LEU A 30 12.49 11.99 14.82
C LEU A 30 11.14 11.83 15.54
N ASP A 31 10.09 11.57 14.78
CA ASP A 31 8.80 11.20 15.32
C ASP A 31 8.51 9.72 15.10
N VAL A 32 8.37 9.00 16.21
CA VAL A 32 7.87 7.62 16.26
C VAL A 32 6.57 7.63 17.05
N PRO A 33 5.42 7.63 16.35
CA PRO A 33 4.10 7.62 16.95
C PRO A 33 3.96 6.52 18.00
N GLN A 34 3.30 6.83 19.13
CA GLN A 34 3.08 5.85 20.21
C GLN A 34 2.42 4.56 19.71
N LEU A 35 1.54 4.67 18.71
CA LEU A 35 0.87 3.54 18.06
C LEU A 35 1.84 2.48 17.53
N TYR A 36 3.03 2.88 17.07
CA TYR A 36 4.01 1.99 16.43
C TYR A 36 5.17 1.61 17.36
N ARG A 37 5.24 2.19 18.56
CA ARG A 37 6.37 1.94 19.49
C ARG A 37 6.43 0.50 19.99
N PRO A 38 5.33 -0.19 20.34
CA PRO A 38 5.40 -1.57 20.84
C PRO A 38 6.14 -2.50 19.89
N GLU A 39 5.85 -2.42 18.59
CA GLU A 39 6.47 -3.26 17.56
C GLU A 39 7.96 -2.92 17.38
N VAL A 40 8.30 -1.63 17.34
CA VAL A 40 9.70 -1.18 17.24
C VAL A 40 10.50 -1.62 18.48
N ILE A 41 9.92 -1.48 19.67
CA ILE A 41 10.53 -1.92 20.93
C ILE A 41 10.78 -3.43 20.92
N GLN A 42 9.81 -4.21 20.43
CA GLN A 42 9.97 -5.66 20.31
C GLN A 42 11.19 -6.01 19.44
N ILE A 43 11.31 -5.42 18.24
CA ILE A 43 12.44 -5.67 17.33
C ILE A 43 13.77 -5.30 17.99
N LEU A 44 13.84 -4.13 18.61
CA LEU A 44 15.05 -3.67 19.29
C LEU A 44 15.47 -4.61 20.42
N ARG A 45 14.52 -5.16 21.20
CA ARG A 45 14.79 -6.17 22.24
C ARG A 45 15.26 -7.50 21.66
N GLU A 46 14.70 -7.94 20.54
CA GLU A 46 15.17 -9.12 19.81
C GLU A 46 16.62 -8.95 19.35
N TRP A 47 16.99 -7.75 18.88
CA TRP A 47 18.37 -7.42 18.51
C TRP A 47 19.34 -7.39 19.70
N GLN A 48 18.86 -7.18 20.93
CA GLN A 48 19.69 -7.25 22.14
C GLN A 48 20.04 -8.69 22.55
N HIS A 49 19.13 -9.64 22.33
CA HIS A 49 19.22 -10.95 22.99
C HIS A 49 19.30 -12.14 22.02
N ASP A 50 18.49 -12.15 20.96
CA ASP A 50 18.23 -13.39 20.21
C ASP A 50 19.15 -13.53 18.99
N ALA A 51 19.46 -12.43 18.31
CA ALA A 51 20.14 -12.43 17.03
C ALA A 51 21.57 -13.04 17.07
N SER A 52 22.33 -12.76 18.13
CA SER A 52 23.71 -13.28 18.25
C SER A 52 23.75 -14.76 18.62
N THR A 53 22.71 -15.28 19.30
CA THR A 53 22.58 -16.69 19.62
C THR A 53 22.12 -17.50 18.40
N GLU A 54 21.17 -16.97 17.63
CA GLU A 54 20.64 -17.60 16.42
C GLU A 54 21.67 -17.60 15.27
N PHE A 55 22.48 -16.54 15.18
CA PHE A 55 23.49 -16.33 14.14
C PHE A 55 24.86 -16.02 14.76
N PRO A 56 25.62 -17.03 15.19
CA PRO A 56 26.98 -16.80 15.70
C PRO A 56 27.91 -16.27 14.60
N ALA A 57 28.87 -15.41 14.95
CA ALA A 57 29.78 -14.76 14.00
C ALA A 57 30.48 -15.75 13.05
N ARG A 58 30.87 -16.91 13.59
CA ARG A 58 31.44 -18.03 12.83
C ARG A 58 30.56 -18.51 11.68
N ARG A 59 29.24 -18.61 11.90
CA ARG A 59 28.29 -19.01 10.85
C ARG A 59 28.23 -17.93 9.79
N MET A 60 27.97 -16.69 10.18
CA MET A 60 27.81 -15.56 9.26
C MET A 60 29.04 -15.33 8.37
N ARG A 61 30.25 -15.38 8.96
CA ARG A 61 31.50 -15.21 8.21
C ARG A 61 31.70 -16.31 7.16
N ARG A 62 31.40 -17.57 7.50
CA ARG A 62 31.54 -18.71 6.57
C ARG A 62 30.57 -18.60 5.40
N GLU A 63 29.32 -18.29 5.71
CA GLU A 63 28.29 -18.08 4.68
C GLU A 63 28.68 -16.92 3.76
N MET A 64 29.32 -15.86 4.30
CA MET A 64 29.73 -14.70 3.49
C MET A 64 30.85 -15.07 2.52
N VAL A 65 31.84 -15.83 2.97
CA VAL A 65 32.93 -16.33 2.10
C VAL A 65 32.37 -17.23 1.00
N GLU A 66 31.46 -18.15 1.33
CA GLU A 66 30.83 -19.02 0.34
C GLU A 66 29.94 -18.23 -0.63
N GLN A 67 29.15 -17.27 -0.15
CA GLN A 67 28.34 -16.39 -0.99
C GLN A 67 29.20 -15.62 -1.99
N ARG A 68 30.29 -14.97 -1.54
CA ARG A 68 31.22 -14.24 -2.44
C ARG A 68 31.92 -15.14 -3.44
N ARG A 69 32.28 -16.36 -3.02
CA ARG A 69 32.83 -17.37 -3.93
C ARG A 69 31.81 -17.75 -5.00
N MET A 70 30.56 -17.98 -4.61
CA MET A 70 29.47 -18.32 -5.52
C MET A 70 29.11 -17.17 -6.46
N GLU A 71 29.07 -15.92 -5.98
CA GLU A 71 28.85 -14.72 -6.80
C GLU A 71 29.93 -14.56 -7.87
N ARG A 72 31.20 -14.77 -7.50
CA ARG A 72 32.31 -14.74 -8.46
C ARG A 72 32.20 -15.84 -9.52
N LEU A 73 31.95 -17.08 -9.09
CA LEU A 73 31.72 -18.19 -10.01
C LEU A 73 30.53 -17.93 -10.93
N LYS A 74 29.43 -17.37 -10.40
CA LYS A 74 28.28 -16.93 -11.19
C LYS A 74 28.68 -15.84 -12.19
N GLY A 75 29.45 -14.83 -11.78
CA GLY A 75 29.96 -13.78 -12.68
C GLY A 75 30.89 -14.32 -13.79
N GLU A 76 31.72 -15.32 -13.48
CA GLU A 76 32.60 -16.00 -14.44
C GLU A 76 31.81 -16.92 -15.40
N MET A 77 30.76 -17.59 -14.91
CA MET A 77 29.92 -18.49 -15.70
C MET A 77 28.84 -17.75 -16.52
N GLN A 78 28.34 -16.61 -16.03
CA GLN A 78 27.38 -15.75 -16.73
C GLN A 78 28.10 -14.82 -17.71
N THR A 79 28.86 -15.38 -18.65
CA THR A 79 29.21 -14.69 -19.89
C THR A 79 28.02 -14.73 -20.85
N GLN A 80 26.86 -14.21 -20.42
CA GLN A 80 25.77 -13.88 -21.34
C GLN A 80 26.03 -12.48 -21.92
N PRO A 81 26.10 -12.29 -23.25
CA PRO A 81 26.48 -11.01 -23.87
C PRO A 81 25.62 -9.78 -23.49
N HIS A 82 24.44 -10.01 -22.91
CA HIS A 82 23.41 -9.01 -22.61
C HIS A 82 23.26 -8.68 -21.11
N MET A 83 23.97 -9.41 -20.23
CA MET A 83 24.09 -9.12 -18.80
C MET A 83 25.57 -8.97 -18.40
N GLN A 84 26.38 -8.31 -19.24
CA GLN A 84 27.62 -7.68 -18.77
C GLN A 84 27.25 -6.49 -17.88
N GLY A 85 26.70 -6.79 -16.70
CA GLY A 85 26.54 -5.86 -15.62
C GLY A 85 27.94 -5.45 -15.16
N ILE A 86 28.09 -4.16 -14.95
CA ILE A 86 29.31 -3.44 -14.56
C ILE A 86 30.15 -4.29 -13.60
N THR A 87 31.22 -4.91 -14.07
CA THR A 87 32.37 -5.17 -13.21
C THR A 87 32.96 -3.79 -12.94
N LEU A 88 32.52 -3.16 -11.85
CA LEU A 88 33.15 -1.93 -11.38
C LEU A 88 34.60 -2.31 -11.08
N GLU A 89 35.52 -1.88 -11.93
CA GLU A 89 36.93 -2.19 -11.74
C GLU A 89 37.36 -1.61 -10.39
N THR A 90 37.66 -2.49 -9.44
CA THR A 90 38.21 -2.07 -8.16
C THR A 90 39.57 -1.42 -8.41
N ARG A 91 39.81 -0.28 -7.76
CA ARG A 91 41.11 0.40 -7.84
C ARG A 91 42.22 -0.58 -7.54
N ASP A 92 43.34 -0.48 -8.27
CA ASP A 92 44.52 -1.31 -8.04
C ASP A 92 44.96 -1.31 -6.57
N GLU A 93 44.80 -0.18 -5.90
CA GLU A 93 45.08 0.05 -4.48
C GLU A 93 44.26 -0.85 -3.54
N TRP A 94 43.05 -1.27 -3.93
CA TRP A 94 42.15 -2.10 -3.10
C TRP A 94 42.19 -3.59 -3.45
N LYS A 95 42.85 -3.99 -4.54
CA LYS A 95 42.85 -5.40 -5.00
C LYS A 95 43.39 -6.36 -3.94
N THR A 96 44.38 -5.94 -3.16
CA THR A 96 44.94 -6.75 -2.07
C THR A 96 43.97 -6.86 -0.88
N GLU A 97 43.28 -5.76 -0.55
CA GLU A 97 42.25 -5.73 0.50
C GLU A 97 41.06 -6.62 0.13
N GLN A 98 40.61 -6.52 -1.12
CA GLN A 98 39.50 -7.29 -1.67
C GLN A 98 39.82 -8.79 -1.63
N LYS A 99 41.01 -9.20 -2.06
CA LYS A 99 41.45 -10.61 -1.97
C LYS A 99 41.49 -11.12 -0.53
N PHE A 100 41.95 -10.30 0.40
CA PHE A 100 41.94 -10.66 1.82
C PHE A 100 40.50 -10.85 2.34
N TYR A 101 39.61 -9.91 2.01
CA TYR A 101 38.19 -9.96 2.37
C TYR A 101 37.50 -11.21 1.80
N GLU A 102 37.71 -11.51 0.52
CA GLU A 102 37.15 -12.68 -0.14
C GLU A 102 37.58 -14.01 0.49
N GLN A 103 38.81 -14.10 0.99
CA GLN A 103 39.33 -15.33 1.61
C GLN A 103 38.91 -15.50 3.07
N THR A 104 38.66 -14.40 3.78
CA THR A 104 38.48 -14.40 5.24
C THR A 104 37.08 -14.05 5.67
N GLY A 105 36.36 -13.28 4.86
CA GLY A 105 35.15 -12.57 5.25
C GLY A 105 35.42 -11.38 6.18
N VAL A 106 36.61 -10.77 6.12
CA VAL A 106 37.01 -9.70 7.03
C VAL A 106 37.55 -8.51 6.24
N LEU A 107 36.95 -7.34 6.41
CA LEU A 107 37.46 -6.11 5.82
C LEU A 107 38.75 -5.68 6.56
N PRO A 108 39.88 -5.56 5.86
CA PRO A 108 41.10 -5.07 6.47
C PRO A 108 40.97 -3.56 6.73
N MET A 109 41.46 -3.11 7.89
CA MET A 109 41.65 -1.68 8.19
C MET A 109 43.14 -1.42 8.42
N PRO A 110 43.91 -1.11 7.36
CA PRO A 110 45.37 -1.09 7.44
C PRO A 110 45.93 0.11 8.21
N HIS A 111 45.19 1.21 8.34
CA HIS A 111 45.72 2.43 8.96
C HIS A 111 45.58 2.44 10.50
N PRO A 112 46.62 2.86 11.25
CA PRO A 112 46.64 2.87 12.72
C PRO A 112 45.66 3.84 13.41
N MET A 113 44.81 4.55 12.66
CA MET A 113 43.86 5.52 13.24
C MET A 113 42.66 4.87 13.97
N ASN A 114 42.51 3.55 13.94
CA ASN A 114 41.47 2.83 14.65
C ASN A 114 42.03 2.06 15.85
N GLU A 115 42.08 2.70 17.02
CA GLU A 115 42.30 2.04 18.33
C GLU A 115 41.28 0.92 18.63
N MET A 116 40.21 0.86 17.82
CA MET A 116 39.15 -0.14 17.86
C MET A 116 39.50 -1.46 17.15
N TYR A 117 40.58 -1.52 16.37
CA TYR A 117 40.93 -2.70 15.58
C TYR A 117 41.85 -3.67 16.33
N GLU A 118 41.60 -4.96 16.21
CA GLU A 118 42.42 -5.99 16.84
C GLU A 118 43.78 -6.08 16.16
N GLU A 119 44.85 -5.86 16.93
CA GLU A 119 46.26 -5.87 16.51
C GLU A 119 46.63 -7.14 15.72
N ASP A 120 46.00 -8.27 16.03
CA ASP A 120 46.24 -9.54 15.37
C ASP A 120 45.69 -9.59 13.94
N ILE A 121 44.57 -8.89 13.65
CA ILE A 121 44.02 -8.80 12.30
C ILE A 121 44.92 -7.90 11.44
N ARG A 122 45.44 -6.81 12.02
CA ARG A 122 46.41 -5.93 11.36
C ARG A 122 47.69 -6.68 10.98
N LYS A 123 48.26 -7.43 11.94
CA LYS A 123 49.45 -8.28 11.69
C LYS A 123 49.18 -9.31 10.62
N ALA A 124 48.02 -9.94 10.64
CA ALA A 124 47.69 -10.96 9.66
C ALA A 124 47.43 -10.38 8.26
N TYR A 125 46.82 -9.21 8.15
CA TYR A 125 46.72 -8.50 6.88
C TYR A 125 48.10 -8.11 6.35
N GLN A 126 48.99 -7.59 7.20
CA GLN A 126 50.37 -7.27 6.82
C GLN A 126 51.16 -8.52 6.35
N ALA A 127 50.97 -9.65 7.04
CA ALA A 127 51.57 -10.92 6.67
C ALA A 127 51.02 -11.42 5.32
N PHE A 128 49.71 -11.28 5.09
CA PHE A 128 49.05 -11.58 3.82
C PHE A 128 49.54 -10.69 2.67
N VAL A 129 49.73 -9.38 2.91
CA VAL A 129 50.31 -8.45 1.92
C VAL A 129 51.73 -8.89 1.55
N ALA A 130 52.55 -9.31 2.52
CA ALA A 130 53.90 -9.81 2.29
C ALA A 130 53.92 -11.18 1.59
N SER A 131 52.92 -12.04 1.84
CA SER A 131 52.80 -13.37 1.25
C SER A 131 51.32 -13.77 1.08
N PRO A 132 50.71 -13.52 -0.10
CA PRO A 132 49.30 -13.81 -0.34
C PRO A 132 48.91 -15.31 -0.30
N SER A 133 49.89 -16.21 -0.21
CA SER A 133 49.70 -17.66 -0.06
C SER A 133 49.65 -18.12 1.40
N GLN A 134 49.82 -17.21 2.37
CA GLN A 134 49.84 -17.54 3.79
C GLN A 134 48.43 -17.89 4.31
N GLN A 135 48.33 -18.90 5.18
CA GLN A 135 47.03 -19.40 5.66
C GLN A 135 46.33 -18.37 6.56
N THR A 136 45.22 -17.83 6.08
CA THR A 136 44.34 -16.87 6.79
C THR A 136 43.46 -17.51 7.88
N ARG A 137 43.71 -18.79 8.21
CA ARG A 137 42.95 -19.56 9.23
C ARG A 137 43.05 -18.94 10.62
N ALA A 138 44.23 -18.46 11.01
CA ALA A 138 44.41 -17.83 12.32
C ALA A 138 43.52 -16.59 12.51
N VAL A 139 43.34 -15.77 11.46
CA VAL A 139 42.41 -14.62 11.48
C VAL A 139 40.97 -15.07 11.61
N SER A 140 40.60 -16.08 10.84
CA SER A 140 39.25 -16.66 10.88
C SER A 140 38.92 -17.18 12.29
N ASP A 141 39.85 -17.86 12.95
CA ASP A 141 39.65 -18.39 14.29
C ASP A 141 39.55 -17.28 15.35
N ILE A 142 40.37 -16.22 15.23
CA ILE A 142 40.30 -15.03 16.10
C ILE A 142 38.95 -14.33 15.94
N VAL A 143 38.50 -14.10 14.71
CA VAL A 143 37.20 -13.49 14.43
C VAL A 143 36.06 -14.39 14.92
N ASP A 144 36.12 -15.69 14.64
CA ASP A 144 35.09 -16.65 15.05
C ASP A 144 34.94 -16.71 16.58
N ALA A 145 36.02 -16.48 17.34
CA ALA A 145 36.04 -16.51 18.79
C ALA A 145 35.68 -15.17 19.46
N ASN A 146 36.07 -14.04 18.85
CA ASN A 146 36.03 -12.73 19.52
C ASN A 146 35.01 -11.76 18.91
N TRP A 147 34.53 -11.99 17.69
CA TRP A 147 33.58 -11.08 17.05
C TRP A 147 32.13 -11.48 17.34
N VAL A 148 31.25 -10.49 17.16
CA VAL A 148 29.80 -10.67 17.29
C VAL A 148 29.11 -10.35 15.97
N THR A 149 27.92 -10.92 15.78
CA THR A 149 27.09 -10.67 14.59
C THR A 149 26.43 -9.31 14.70
N ASN A 150 26.41 -8.55 13.61
CA ASN A 150 25.60 -7.34 13.54
C ASN A 150 24.13 -7.72 13.37
N PRO A 151 23.27 -7.55 14.39
CA PRO A 151 21.86 -7.93 14.29
C PRO A 151 21.10 -7.10 13.23
N THR A 152 21.61 -5.92 12.85
CA THR A 152 20.95 -5.04 11.86
C THR A 152 21.26 -5.38 10.40
N MET A 153 22.16 -6.34 10.15
CA MET A 153 22.67 -6.66 8.80
C MET A 153 22.36 -8.07 8.34
N GLY A 154 21.80 -8.92 9.20
CA GLY A 154 21.27 -10.19 8.73
C GLY A 154 19.95 -9.93 8.01
N GLU A 155 19.89 -10.16 6.69
CA GLU A 155 18.63 -10.06 5.93
C GLU A 155 17.61 -11.17 6.28
N HIS A 156 17.75 -11.79 7.45
CA HIS A 156 16.63 -12.37 8.19
C HIS A 156 15.52 -11.33 8.47
N GLU A 157 15.88 -10.04 8.44
CA GLU A 157 14.97 -8.90 8.46
C GLU A 157 14.03 -8.86 7.25
N HIS A 158 14.38 -9.29 6.03
CA HIS A 158 13.39 -9.31 4.93
C HIS A 158 12.28 -10.34 5.21
N CYS A 159 12.62 -11.49 5.81
CA CYS A 159 11.64 -12.46 6.31
C CYS A 159 10.88 -11.99 7.57
N ARG A 160 11.47 -11.14 8.42
CA ARG A 160 10.82 -10.55 9.61
C ARG A 160 10.05 -9.24 9.32
N LEU A 161 10.39 -8.49 8.28
CA LEU A 161 9.66 -7.29 7.85
C LEU A 161 8.44 -7.71 7.03
N MET A 162 8.53 -8.81 6.26
CA MET A 162 7.37 -9.56 5.75
C MET A 162 6.40 -10.00 6.87
N ARG A 163 6.88 -10.14 8.12
CA ARG A 163 6.04 -10.41 9.31
C ARG A 163 5.18 -9.21 9.70
N LEU A 164 5.65 -7.98 9.46
CA LEU A 164 4.93 -6.72 9.71
C LEU A 164 3.84 -6.43 8.66
N ILE A 165 3.94 -7.04 7.48
CA ILE A 165 2.92 -6.99 6.41
C ILE A 165 1.90 -8.15 6.55
N GLY A 166 2.03 -8.99 7.58
CA GLY A 166 0.96 -9.89 8.01
C GLY A 166 0.92 -11.30 7.40
N ASP A 167 2.00 -11.84 6.81
CA ASP A 167 1.88 -13.12 6.08
C ASP A 167 2.94 -14.23 6.29
N SER A 168 3.87 -14.10 7.25
CA SER A 168 4.81 -15.20 7.56
C SER A 168 5.01 -15.45 9.06
N ASP A 169 4.53 -16.63 9.48
CA ASP A 169 4.52 -17.11 10.85
C ASP A 169 5.95 -17.44 11.35
N LEU A 170 6.24 -17.05 12.60
CA LEU A 170 7.51 -17.30 13.30
C LEU A 170 7.66 -18.80 13.66
N GLU A 171 6.54 -19.53 13.73
CA GLU A 171 6.50 -20.99 13.81
C GLU A 171 6.93 -21.68 12.50
N TRP A 172 6.63 -21.11 11.33
CA TRP A 172 6.94 -21.75 10.04
C TRP A 172 8.45 -21.83 9.76
N LEU A 173 9.20 -20.78 10.11
CA LEU A 173 10.67 -20.78 10.04
C LEU A 173 11.31 -21.69 11.11
N ARG A 174 10.70 -21.78 12.31
CA ARG A 174 11.17 -22.65 13.41
C ARG A 174 10.91 -24.14 13.16
N ASN A 175 9.84 -24.47 12.43
CA ASN A 175 9.40 -25.85 12.18
C ASN A 175 9.77 -26.38 10.77
N ARG A 176 10.55 -25.64 9.99
CA ARG A 176 11.05 -26.14 8.70
C ARG A 176 12.09 -27.26 8.91
N PRO A 177 12.11 -28.30 8.06
CA PRO A 177 13.22 -29.24 8.04
C PRO A 177 14.53 -28.47 7.83
N ARG A 178 15.58 -28.80 8.58
CA ARG A 178 16.92 -28.26 8.31
C ARG A 178 17.42 -28.88 7.00
N GLY A 179 17.47 -28.13 5.91
CA GLY A 179 18.05 -28.60 4.65
C GLY A 179 17.75 -27.77 3.40
N ASP A 180 16.73 -26.93 3.44
CA ASP A 180 16.19 -26.21 2.27
C ASP A 180 16.64 -24.74 2.18
N GLY A 181 17.92 -24.49 2.53
CA GLY A 181 18.68 -23.29 2.13
C GLY A 181 17.93 -21.97 2.29
N VAL A 182 17.92 -21.39 3.48
CA VAL A 182 17.72 -19.94 3.59
C VAL A 182 18.99 -19.31 3.01
N ASP A 183 18.89 -18.68 1.83
CA ASP A 183 19.91 -17.73 1.38
C ASP A 183 19.97 -16.64 2.46
N ILE A 184 20.98 -16.71 3.32
CA ILE A 184 21.29 -15.60 4.21
C ILE A 184 21.92 -14.56 3.29
N ASP A 185 21.18 -13.50 2.94
CA ASP A 185 21.80 -12.37 2.27
C ASP A 185 22.67 -11.62 3.29
N LEU A 186 23.98 -11.61 3.03
CA LEU A 186 25.01 -11.05 3.89
C LEU A 186 25.43 -9.64 3.47
N ALA A 187 24.50 -8.93 2.82
CA ALA A 187 24.61 -7.58 2.28
C ALA A 187 25.52 -7.49 1.04
N GLU A 188 25.47 -6.33 0.37
CA GLU A 188 26.23 -6.03 -0.85
C GLU A 188 27.76 -6.04 -0.64
N ASP A 189 28.52 -6.24 -1.73
CA ASP A 189 29.98 -6.18 -1.68
C ASP A 189 30.44 -4.75 -1.29
N PRO A 190 31.13 -4.56 -0.16
CA PRO A 190 31.58 -3.24 0.29
C PRO A 190 32.49 -2.54 -0.74
N TYR A 191 33.20 -3.28 -1.60
CA TYR A 191 34.00 -2.68 -2.68
C TYR A 191 33.13 -2.13 -3.82
N GLY A 192 31.94 -2.71 -4.04
CA GLY A 192 30.93 -2.16 -4.95
C GLY A 192 30.39 -0.81 -4.46
N PHE A 193 30.19 -0.67 -3.14
CA PHE A 193 29.83 0.63 -2.54
C PHE A 193 30.95 1.67 -2.72
N GLY A 194 32.21 1.30 -2.48
CA GLY A 194 33.35 2.19 -2.69
C GLY A 194 33.48 2.68 -4.14
N ALA A 195 33.25 1.78 -5.11
CA ALA A 195 33.21 2.16 -6.52
C ALA A 195 32.04 3.09 -6.85
N ALA A 196 30.85 2.86 -6.29
CA ALA A 196 29.71 3.76 -6.46
C ALA A 196 29.97 5.17 -5.90
N VAL A 197 30.69 5.30 -4.77
CA VAL A 197 31.10 6.59 -4.21
C VAL A 197 32.05 7.34 -5.16
N LEU A 198 33.00 6.63 -5.78
CA LEU A 198 33.91 7.21 -6.77
C LEU A 198 33.14 7.72 -8.00
N ASP A 199 32.18 6.93 -8.49
CA ASP A 199 31.35 7.27 -9.65
C ASP A 199 30.47 8.51 -9.41
N LEU A 200 30.09 8.77 -8.15
CA LEU A 200 29.41 10.00 -7.75
C LEU A 200 30.31 11.25 -7.80
N GLY A 201 31.58 11.10 -8.20
CA GLY A 201 32.55 12.18 -8.30
C GLY A 201 33.10 12.63 -6.95
N ILE A 202 32.92 11.81 -5.91
CA ILE A 202 33.47 12.11 -4.57
C ILE A 202 34.96 11.74 -4.60
N PRO A 203 35.87 12.70 -4.38
CA PRO A 203 37.30 12.43 -4.44
C PRO A 203 37.70 11.49 -3.30
N LEU A 204 38.37 10.40 -3.67
CA LEU A 204 38.94 9.43 -2.74
C LEU A 204 40.41 9.77 -2.49
N GLU A 205 40.87 9.56 -1.26
CA GLU A 205 42.26 9.79 -0.87
C GLU A 205 43.16 8.73 -1.51
N THR A 206 44.17 9.18 -2.24
CA THR A 206 45.12 8.29 -2.95
C THR A 206 45.95 7.49 -1.94
N GLY A 207 45.99 6.17 -2.11
CA GLY A 207 46.73 5.27 -1.21
C GLY A 207 45.98 4.91 0.08
N ALA A 208 44.76 5.43 0.27
CA ALA A 208 43.89 5.04 1.37
C ALA A 208 43.09 3.77 1.02
N GLY A 209 42.88 2.91 2.02
CA GLY A 209 42.06 1.71 1.88
C GLY A 209 40.58 2.03 1.64
N LEU A 210 39.77 0.99 1.43
CA LEU A 210 38.33 1.16 1.21
C LEU A 210 37.66 1.85 2.41
N MET A 211 37.98 1.42 3.62
CA MET A 211 37.31 1.89 4.85
C MET A 211 37.62 3.36 5.16
N GLU A 212 38.84 3.83 4.89
CA GLU A 212 39.22 5.23 5.05
C GLU A 212 38.42 6.13 4.12
N ASN A 213 38.30 5.72 2.85
CA ASN A 213 37.54 6.41 1.83
C ASN A 213 36.03 6.44 2.14
N VAL A 214 35.49 5.31 2.57
CA VAL A 214 34.08 5.21 2.99
C VAL A 214 33.81 5.99 4.29
N ASN A 215 34.76 6.04 5.22
CA ASN A 215 34.64 6.83 6.44
C ASN A 215 34.50 8.33 6.13
N ALA A 216 35.25 8.87 5.17
CA ALA A 216 35.09 10.26 4.74
C ALA A 216 33.66 10.56 4.25
N TRP A 217 33.05 9.63 3.51
CA TRP A 217 31.66 9.75 3.08
C TRP A 217 30.69 9.77 4.27
N PHE A 218 30.82 8.84 5.22
CA PHE A 218 29.96 8.82 6.41
C PHE A 218 30.14 10.07 7.28
N LEU A 219 31.36 10.59 7.43
CA LEU A 219 31.63 11.84 8.14
C LEU A 219 30.99 13.04 7.43
N MET A 220 31.03 13.08 6.10
CA MET A 220 30.33 14.09 5.31
C MET A 220 28.81 14.02 5.54
N ILE A 221 28.21 12.83 5.47
CA ILE A 221 26.77 12.64 5.74
C ILE A 221 26.43 13.08 7.17
N ALA A 222 27.23 12.68 8.17
CA ALA A 222 27.04 13.09 9.56
C ALA A 222 27.14 14.62 9.72
N ALA A 223 28.10 15.27 9.06
CA ALA A 223 28.23 16.72 9.04
C ALA A 223 27.02 17.39 8.37
N CYS A 224 26.53 16.86 7.25
CA CYS A 224 25.33 17.36 6.58
C CYS A 224 24.09 17.23 7.48
N MET A 225 23.88 16.07 8.11
CA MET A 225 22.79 15.86 9.07
C MET A 225 22.90 16.82 10.25
N PHE A 226 24.12 17.04 10.77
CA PHE A 226 24.39 18.01 11.82
C PHE A 226 24.16 19.46 11.38
N GLN A 227 24.35 19.81 10.11
CA GLN A 227 24.02 21.15 9.60
C GLN A 227 22.50 21.32 9.41
N LEU A 228 21.80 20.25 9.06
CA LEU A 228 20.37 20.27 8.81
C LEU A 228 19.56 20.36 10.12
N LYS A 229 20.05 19.82 11.26
CA LYS A 229 19.43 19.94 12.61
C LYS A 229 17.89 19.90 12.58
N ASN A 230 17.27 20.93 13.16
CA ASN A 230 15.82 21.13 13.29
C ASN A 230 15.11 21.43 11.96
N ARG A 231 15.80 21.38 10.80
CA ARG A 231 15.20 21.55 9.47
C ARG A 231 14.76 20.22 8.85
N ILE A 232 15.13 19.09 9.45
CA ILE A 232 14.65 17.77 9.07
C ILE A 232 13.63 17.30 10.09
N LYS A 233 12.57 16.68 9.60
CA LYS A 233 11.67 15.86 10.40
C LYS A 233 11.51 14.51 9.69
N ILE A 234 11.70 13.43 10.42
CA ILE A 234 11.51 12.06 9.98
C ILE A 234 10.28 11.54 10.70
N GLU A 235 9.32 11.04 9.94
CA GLU A 235 8.08 10.46 10.45
C GLU A 235 7.97 9.03 9.92
N ALA A 236 7.77 8.08 10.84
CA ALA A 236 7.48 6.71 10.48
C ALA A 236 5.98 6.54 10.21
N CYS A 237 5.63 6.13 8.98
CA CYS A 237 4.27 5.79 8.58
C CYS A 237 4.20 4.29 8.27
N LEU A 238 3.35 3.54 8.97
CA LEU A 238 3.18 2.09 8.76
C LEU A 238 1.79 1.80 8.20
N GLY A 239 1.73 1.00 7.13
CA GLY A 239 0.49 0.52 6.54
C GLY A 239 0.61 0.21 5.04
N ASP A 240 -0.50 -0.17 4.42
CA ASP A 240 -0.60 -0.22 2.97
C ASP A 240 -0.37 1.19 2.39
N VAL A 241 0.59 1.31 1.47
CA VAL A 241 1.01 2.62 0.94
C VAL A 241 -0.13 3.40 0.28
N THR A 242 -1.08 2.74 -0.40
CA THR A 242 -2.20 3.45 -1.03
C THR A 242 -3.17 3.99 0.01
N ALA A 243 -3.44 3.21 1.06
CA ALA A 243 -4.23 3.65 2.20
C ALA A 243 -3.53 4.77 2.99
N VAL A 244 -2.23 4.64 3.25
CA VAL A 244 -1.43 5.66 3.96
C VAL A 244 -1.41 6.97 3.19
N LEU A 245 -1.14 6.94 1.88
CA LEU A 245 -1.15 8.14 1.04
C LEU A 245 -2.53 8.80 1.03
N GLU A 246 -3.60 8.03 0.86
CA GLU A 246 -4.97 8.57 0.88
C GLU A 246 -5.32 9.16 2.26
N GLN A 247 -4.96 8.51 3.36
CA GLN A 247 -5.19 9.02 4.71
C GLN A 247 -4.40 10.29 5.00
N ILE A 248 -3.14 10.39 4.55
CA ILE A 248 -2.34 11.61 4.65
C ILE A 248 -2.97 12.74 3.85
N ARG A 249 -3.39 12.46 2.61
CA ARG A 249 -4.03 13.43 1.72
C ARG A 249 -5.27 14.07 2.33
N HIS A 250 -6.08 13.27 3.03
CA HIS A 250 -7.30 13.75 3.69
C HIS A 250 -7.09 14.20 5.15
N GLY A 251 -5.86 14.19 5.66
CA GLY A 251 -5.56 14.60 7.03
C GLY A 251 -6.11 13.68 8.12
N VAL A 252 -6.43 12.43 7.77
CA VAL A 252 -7.00 11.42 8.69
C VAL A 252 -5.99 10.33 9.07
N PHE A 253 -4.72 10.52 8.74
CA PHE A 253 -3.68 9.56 9.09
C PHE A 253 -3.56 9.43 10.60
N GLY A 254 -3.70 8.20 11.11
CA GLY A 254 -4.16 7.94 12.47
C GLY A 254 -3.43 8.72 13.58
N HIS A 255 -2.10 8.85 13.50
CA HIS A 255 -1.33 9.55 14.52
C HIS A 255 -1.19 11.07 14.31
N ARG A 256 -1.57 11.57 13.13
CA ARG A 256 -1.54 13.01 12.79
C ARG A 256 -2.83 13.73 13.16
N GLY A 257 -3.95 13.01 13.21
CA GLY A 257 -5.19 13.56 13.73
C GLY A 257 -5.01 13.86 15.22
N GLY A 258 -5.25 15.10 15.64
CA GLY A 258 -5.21 15.54 17.05
C GLY A 258 -6.25 14.89 17.97
N LEU A 259 -6.77 13.71 17.60
CA LEU A 259 -7.31 12.77 18.54
C LEU A 259 -6.15 12.27 19.39
N ASP A 260 -5.91 13.00 20.47
CA ASP A 260 -5.13 12.58 21.62
C ASP A 260 -5.48 11.10 21.88
N VAL A 261 -4.62 10.19 21.45
CA VAL A 261 -4.67 8.77 21.81
C VAL A 261 -4.23 8.70 23.27
N LYS A 262 -4.96 9.38 24.15
CA LYS A 262 -5.07 8.99 25.53
C LYS A 262 -5.77 7.65 25.51
N SER A 263 -4.96 6.60 25.50
CA SER A 263 -5.28 5.33 26.13
C SER A 263 -6.71 4.83 25.86
N ASN A 264 -6.99 4.38 24.65
CA ASN A 264 -8.11 3.44 24.40
C ASN A 264 -7.87 2.05 25.02
N ARG A 265 -6.95 1.94 25.99
CA ARG A 265 -6.85 0.80 26.92
C ARG A 265 -7.36 1.11 28.34
N GLU A 266 -7.85 2.33 28.58
CA GLU A 266 -8.61 2.68 29.79
C GLU A 266 -9.87 3.49 29.42
N GLN A 267 -10.72 2.98 28.51
CA GLN A 267 -12.13 3.36 28.57
C GLN A 267 -12.77 2.59 29.71
N GLY A 268 -12.66 3.16 30.91
CA GLY A 268 -13.57 2.84 31.98
C GLY A 268 -15.01 2.99 31.47
N SER A 269 -15.84 2.05 31.87
CA SER A 269 -17.29 1.99 31.66
C SER A 269 -18.02 3.15 32.37
N GLY A 270 -17.65 4.39 32.07
CA GLY A 270 -18.27 5.59 32.61
C GLY A 270 -19.65 5.78 31.98
N VAL A 271 -20.66 5.27 32.67
CA VAL A 271 -22.06 5.58 32.40
C VAL A 271 -22.43 6.91 33.06
N ILE A 272 -23.26 7.71 32.39
CA ILE A 272 -23.60 9.08 32.80
C ILE A 272 -25.12 9.22 32.84
N GLU A 273 -25.62 9.92 33.86
CA GLU A 273 -27.01 10.33 33.93
C GLU A 273 -27.21 11.67 33.20
N VAL A 274 -28.09 11.70 32.21
CA VAL A 274 -28.41 12.91 31.45
C VAL A 274 -29.78 13.44 31.88
N THR A 275 -29.81 14.63 32.47
CA THR A 275 -31.04 15.37 32.79
C THR A 275 -31.39 16.34 31.66
N LEU A 276 -32.55 16.16 31.04
CA LEU A 276 -33.07 16.97 29.95
C LEU A 276 -34.14 17.94 30.46
N LYS A 277 -33.80 19.24 30.53
CA LYS A 277 -34.70 20.28 31.04
C LYS A 277 -35.34 21.08 29.89
N PRO A 278 -36.67 21.00 29.68
CA PRO A 278 -37.34 21.82 28.68
C PRO A 278 -37.32 23.31 29.06
N LEU A 279 -37.07 24.17 28.08
CA LEU A 279 -36.85 25.62 28.29
C LEU A 279 -38.14 26.46 28.42
N ARG A 280 -39.30 25.96 27.96
CA ARG A 280 -40.54 26.77 27.87
C ARG A 280 -41.74 26.13 28.57
N SER A 281 -41.86 24.81 28.57
CA SER A 281 -42.83 24.02 29.37
C SER A 281 -42.65 22.54 29.06
N GLY A 282 -42.60 21.66 30.07
CA GLY A 282 -42.53 20.21 29.91
C GLY A 282 -41.94 19.50 31.14
N GLU A 283 -42.09 18.19 31.20
CA GLU A 283 -41.45 17.38 32.24
C GLU A 283 -39.95 17.25 32.00
N THR A 284 -39.17 17.34 33.07
CA THR A 284 -37.74 17.05 33.02
C THR A 284 -37.56 15.55 32.84
N VAL A 285 -36.88 15.15 31.78
CA VAL A 285 -36.61 13.74 31.48
C VAL A 285 -35.21 13.40 31.98
N VAL A 286 -35.07 12.35 32.79
CA VAL A 286 -33.77 11.85 33.23
C VAL A 286 -33.51 10.53 32.51
N ILE A 287 -32.35 10.45 31.85
CA ILE A 287 -31.91 9.25 31.15
C ILE A 287 -30.69 8.70 31.90
N PRO A 288 -30.84 7.61 32.66
CA PRO A 288 -29.73 7.01 33.37
C PRO A 288 -28.84 6.19 32.43
N ASP A 289 -27.64 5.91 32.92
CA ASP A 289 -26.71 4.92 32.38
C ASP A 289 -26.26 5.09 30.92
N LEU A 290 -26.18 6.34 30.42
CA LEU A 290 -25.74 6.58 29.06
C LEU A 290 -24.21 6.52 28.93
N PRO A 291 -23.68 5.71 28.00
CA PRO A 291 -22.26 5.74 27.70
C PRO A 291 -21.84 7.11 27.16
N LEU A 292 -20.61 7.54 27.49
CA LEU A 292 -20.02 8.79 26.98
C LEU A 292 -19.98 8.91 25.45
N HIS A 293 -20.01 7.79 24.74
CA HIS A 293 -20.06 7.75 23.27
C HIS A 293 -21.48 7.90 22.68
N THR A 294 -22.51 8.07 23.53
CA THR A 294 -23.89 8.30 23.07
C THR A 294 -24.00 9.62 22.32
N THR A 295 -24.61 9.60 21.14
CA THR A 295 -24.83 10.80 20.30
C THR A 295 -25.99 11.66 20.80
N CYS A 296 -25.95 12.96 20.51
CA CYS A 296 -27.04 13.88 20.78
C CYS A 296 -28.32 13.48 20.04
N ARG A 297 -28.21 12.89 18.85
CA ARG A 297 -29.36 12.31 18.16
C ARG A 297 -30.06 11.22 18.99
N THR A 298 -29.30 10.27 19.53
CA THR A 298 -29.85 9.19 20.37
C THR A 298 -30.54 9.76 21.62
N ILE A 299 -29.95 10.80 22.24
CA ILE A 299 -30.55 11.50 23.38
C ILE A 299 -31.86 12.20 22.97
N LYS A 300 -31.92 12.84 21.80
CA LYS A 300 -33.15 13.44 21.26
C LYS A 300 -34.23 12.40 20.99
N GLU A 301 -33.86 11.25 20.42
CA GLU A 301 -34.80 10.15 20.15
C GLU A 301 -35.40 9.59 21.44
N GLN A 302 -34.59 9.44 22.50
CA GLN A 302 -35.07 9.01 23.81
C GLN A 302 -35.97 10.06 24.47
N TYR A 303 -35.62 11.35 24.38
CA TYR A 303 -36.49 12.43 24.85
C TYR A 303 -37.82 12.46 24.09
N ALA A 304 -37.80 12.39 22.76
CA ALA A 304 -38.99 12.37 21.91
C ALA A 304 -39.94 11.21 22.27
N ARG A 305 -39.39 10.02 22.53
CA ARG A 305 -40.17 8.85 22.97
C ARG A 305 -40.84 9.06 24.33
N GLN A 306 -40.18 9.74 25.26
CA GLN A 306 -40.71 9.95 26.61
C GLN A 306 -41.64 11.17 26.71
N SER A 307 -41.35 12.24 25.97
CA SER A 307 -42.11 13.49 26.01
C SER A 307 -43.22 13.57 24.96
N GLY A 308 -43.28 12.63 24.01
CA GLY A 308 -44.22 12.64 22.88
C GLY A 308 -43.99 13.76 21.86
N ALA A 309 -42.84 14.43 21.90
CA ALA A 309 -42.54 15.55 21.00
C ALA A 309 -41.97 15.06 19.66
N ASP A 310 -42.28 15.76 18.56
CA ASP A 310 -41.74 15.43 17.25
C ASP A 310 -40.21 15.64 17.19
N LEU A 311 -39.48 14.64 16.70
CA LEU A 311 -38.02 14.64 16.67
C LEU A 311 -37.46 15.83 15.87
N GLY A 312 -38.12 16.25 14.79
CA GLY A 312 -37.71 17.37 13.94
C GLY A 312 -37.79 18.72 14.66
N THR A 313 -38.69 18.84 15.64
CA THR A 313 -38.91 20.07 16.42
C THR A 313 -37.98 20.22 17.63
N ILE A 314 -37.23 19.18 17.98
CA ILE A 314 -36.36 19.15 19.17
C ILE A 314 -34.96 19.69 18.84
N ARG A 315 -34.48 20.61 19.67
CA ARG A 315 -33.08 21.07 19.69
C ARG A 315 -32.50 20.93 21.09
N LEU A 316 -31.29 20.39 21.18
CA LEU A 316 -30.54 20.28 22.43
C LEU A 316 -29.60 21.46 22.55
N VAL A 317 -29.45 21.98 23.77
CA VAL A 317 -28.55 23.08 24.12
C VAL A 317 -27.70 22.65 25.30
N TYR A 318 -26.39 22.77 25.18
CA TYR A 318 -25.43 22.52 26.26
C TYR A 318 -24.62 23.77 26.55
N LYS A 319 -24.55 24.19 27.81
CA LYS A 319 -23.85 25.42 28.25
C LYS A 319 -24.15 26.63 27.34
N THR A 320 -25.44 26.85 27.05
CA THR A 320 -25.98 27.93 26.18
C THR A 320 -25.75 27.78 24.67
N THR A 321 -25.06 26.73 24.21
CA THR A 321 -24.77 26.50 22.79
C THR A 321 -25.67 25.40 22.21
N PRO A 322 -26.34 25.62 21.06
CA PRO A 322 -27.04 24.55 20.35
C PRO A 322 -26.09 23.42 19.95
N VAL A 323 -26.55 22.19 20.11
CA VAL A 323 -25.74 21.00 19.87
C VAL A 323 -26.19 20.28 18.59
N ALA A 324 -25.22 19.93 17.74
CA ALA A 324 -25.47 19.15 16.52
C ALA A 324 -25.70 17.66 16.84
N ASP A 325 -26.44 16.98 15.98
CA ASP A 325 -26.93 15.61 16.21
C ASP A 325 -25.82 14.56 16.24
N ASP A 326 -24.73 14.82 15.52
CA ASP A 326 -23.54 13.98 15.38
C ASP A 326 -22.57 14.08 16.57
N LYS A 327 -22.74 15.06 17.47
CA LYS A 327 -21.89 15.21 18.66
C LYS A 327 -22.24 14.19 19.73
N THR A 328 -21.22 13.59 20.35
CA THR A 328 -21.35 12.70 21.52
C THR A 328 -21.14 13.46 22.83
N LEU A 329 -21.61 12.91 23.96
CA LEU A 329 -21.36 13.48 25.29
C LEU A 329 -19.86 13.72 25.55
N ALA A 330 -19.00 12.79 25.13
CA ALA A 330 -17.55 12.94 25.19
C ALA A 330 -17.05 14.17 24.40
N THR A 331 -17.54 14.36 23.16
CA THR A 331 -17.13 15.52 22.34
C THR A 331 -17.69 16.86 22.83
N LEU A 332 -18.69 16.84 23.71
CA LEU A 332 -19.17 18.03 24.42
C LEU A 332 -18.34 18.37 25.66
N GLY A 333 -17.33 17.57 26.00
CA GLY A 333 -16.55 17.74 27.22
C GLY A 333 -17.37 17.47 28.48
N VAL A 334 -18.25 16.47 28.41
CA VAL A 334 -18.93 15.92 29.59
C VAL A 334 -17.99 14.90 30.23
N GLU A 335 -17.69 15.06 31.51
CA GLU A 335 -16.89 14.12 32.31
C GLU A 335 -17.81 13.22 33.14
N ASN A 336 -17.28 12.13 33.73
CA ASN A 336 -18.04 11.17 34.54
C ASN A 336 -18.96 11.86 35.58
N GLY A 337 -20.23 11.46 35.67
CA GLY A 337 -21.20 12.03 36.61
C GLY A 337 -22.59 12.24 36.00
N ALA A 338 -23.28 13.31 36.42
CA ALA A 338 -24.56 13.73 35.86
C ALA A 338 -24.40 15.02 35.04
N VAL A 339 -25.07 15.11 33.89
CA VAL A 339 -25.05 16.29 33.01
C VAL A 339 -26.45 16.80 32.75
N THR A 340 -26.62 18.13 32.69
CA THR A 340 -27.89 18.76 32.31
C THR A 340 -27.81 19.35 30.90
N LEU A 341 -28.74 18.97 30.03
CA LEU A 341 -28.96 19.59 28.73
C LEU A 341 -30.31 20.31 28.73
N SER A 342 -30.39 21.44 28.06
CA SER A 342 -31.65 22.14 27.87
C SER A 342 -32.30 21.73 26.56
N VAL A 343 -33.63 21.52 26.56
CA VAL A 343 -34.40 21.15 25.38
C VAL A 343 -35.25 22.31 24.91
N VAL A 344 -35.14 22.64 23.62
CA VAL A 344 -35.99 23.61 22.93
C VAL A 344 -36.89 22.86 21.95
N THR A 345 -38.20 23.00 22.13
CA THR A 345 -39.21 22.51 21.18
C THR A 345 -39.77 23.70 20.39
N LEU A 346 -39.66 23.65 19.07
CA LEU A 346 -40.20 24.68 18.18
C LEU A 346 -41.68 24.41 17.89
N ILE A 347 -42.56 25.38 18.14
CA ILE A 347 -43.99 25.29 17.81
C ILE A 347 -44.18 25.78 16.38
N SER A 348 -44.80 24.96 15.52
CA SER A 348 -45.17 25.35 14.17
C SER A 348 -46.37 26.30 14.20
N SER A 349 -46.14 27.62 14.15
CA SER A 349 -47.19 28.57 13.79
C SER A 349 -47.20 28.72 12.27
N GLY A 350 -48.24 28.17 11.62
CA GLY A 350 -48.45 28.27 10.18
C GLY A 350 -48.64 29.72 9.72
N GLN A 351 -47.79 30.15 8.79
CA GLN A 351 -48.00 31.27 7.88
C GLN A 351 -47.02 31.10 6.71
N ASP A 352 -47.51 30.62 5.57
CA ASP A 352 -46.84 30.83 4.28
C ASP A 352 -47.07 32.27 3.83
N PRO A 353 -46.04 32.97 3.29
CA PRO A 353 -46.08 33.33 1.86
C PRO A 353 -44.69 33.57 1.20
N PRO A 354 -44.59 33.93 -0.10
CA PRO A 354 -45.34 33.47 -1.27
C PRO A 354 -44.43 32.86 -2.35
N GLU A 355 -45.03 32.13 -3.30
CA GLU A 355 -44.41 31.79 -4.58
C GLU A 355 -44.04 33.06 -5.39
N SER A 356 -42.80 33.12 -5.90
CA SER A 356 -42.46 33.90 -7.09
C SER A 356 -41.27 33.31 -7.85
N SER A 357 -41.57 32.67 -8.99
CA SER A 357 -40.91 32.72 -10.32
C SER A 357 -39.39 32.52 -10.49
N PRO A 358 -38.96 32.03 -11.68
CA PRO A 358 -37.82 31.14 -11.83
C PRO A 358 -36.48 31.89 -11.77
N ALA A 359 -35.59 31.46 -10.88
CA ALA A 359 -34.24 31.99 -10.80
C ALA A 359 -33.46 31.64 -12.08
N THR A 360 -33.21 32.66 -12.89
CA THR A 360 -32.13 32.68 -13.88
C THR A 360 -30.81 32.31 -13.18
N TRP A 361 -30.17 31.27 -13.68
CA TRP A 361 -28.86 30.80 -13.23
C TRP A 361 -27.81 31.87 -13.50
N ASP A 362 -27.49 32.70 -12.49
CA ASP A 362 -26.35 33.59 -12.54
C ASP A 362 -25.06 32.75 -12.40
N ARG A 363 -24.33 32.65 -13.52
CA ARG A 363 -23.10 31.88 -13.70
C ARG A 363 -21.92 32.35 -12.84
N LYS A 364 -22.07 33.41 -12.02
CA LYS A 364 -20.97 33.97 -11.22
C LYS A 364 -20.86 33.45 -9.77
N SER A 365 -21.81 32.66 -9.26
CA SER A 365 -21.72 32.10 -7.89
C SER A 365 -21.14 30.68 -7.79
N LEU A 366 -20.84 30.04 -8.92
CA LEU A 366 -20.15 28.74 -8.99
C LEU A 366 -18.62 28.83 -8.76
N ALA A 367 -18.06 30.04 -8.74
CA ALA A 367 -16.64 30.27 -8.48
C ALA A 367 -16.28 30.28 -6.97
N SER A 368 -17.25 30.04 -6.08
CA SER A 368 -17.07 30.11 -4.62
C SER A 368 -17.68 28.92 -3.88
N GLN A 369 -17.37 27.68 -4.30
CA GLN A 369 -17.59 26.48 -3.47
C GLN A 369 -16.29 25.68 -3.23
N PRO A 370 -16.15 25.07 -2.04
CA PRO A 370 -14.86 24.82 -1.40
C PRO A 370 -14.34 23.41 -1.72
N TRP A 371 -13.66 23.25 -2.84
CA TRP A 371 -12.81 22.06 -3.09
C TRP A 371 -11.31 22.41 -3.12
N MET A 372 -10.97 23.63 -2.70
CA MET A 372 -9.59 24.08 -2.43
C MET A 372 -9.42 24.76 -1.07
N SER A 373 -10.35 24.58 -0.13
CA SER A 373 -10.00 24.80 1.28
C SER A 373 -9.43 23.51 1.84
N VAL A 374 -8.13 23.28 1.59
CA VAL A 374 -7.33 22.60 2.60
C VAL A 374 -7.64 23.37 3.88
N VAL A 375 -8.40 22.77 4.80
CA VAL A 375 -8.48 23.25 6.16
C VAL A 375 -7.06 23.12 6.67
N ARG A 376 -6.24 24.15 6.47
CA ARG A 376 -5.03 24.33 7.25
C ARG A 376 -5.55 24.54 8.65
N SER A 377 -5.63 23.45 9.41
CA SER A 377 -5.68 23.60 10.85
C SER A 377 -4.44 24.44 11.18
N LYS A 378 -4.61 25.48 11.98
CA LYS A 378 -3.49 26.36 12.37
C LYS A 378 -2.41 25.61 13.18
N ASP A 379 -2.61 24.30 13.44
CA ASP A 379 -1.77 23.43 14.24
C ASP A 379 -1.14 22.25 13.44
N ASP A 380 -1.11 22.29 12.09
CA ASP A 380 -0.61 21.14 11.31
C ASP A 380 0.92 21.00 11.33
N THR A 381 1.43 20.25 12.30
CA THR A 381 2.84 19.81 12.43
C THR A 381 3.34 18.93 11.27
N TYR A 382 2.48 18.55 10.31
CA TYR A 382 2.78 17.64 9.21
C TYR A 382 2.15 18.09 7.88
N PRO A 383 2.88 18.02 6.75
CA PRO A 383 2.35 18.38 5.44
C PRO A 383 1.42 17.30 4.87
N GLN A 384 0.41 17.72 4.11
CA GLN A 384 -0.45 16.83 3.31
C GLN A 384 -0.05 16.80 1.83
N VAL A 385 0.74 17.79 1.39
CA VAL A 385 1.26 17.94 0.03
C VAL A 385 2.78 18.10 0.10
N TYR A 386 3.50 17.48 -0.83
CA TYR A 386 4.94 17.37 -0.83
C TYR A 386 5.53 17.84 -2.15
N ASP A 387 6.76 18.38 -2.12
CA ASP A 387 7.49 18.68 -3.35
C ASP A 387 7.91 17.40 -4.09
N ARG A 388 8.26 16.35 -3.36
CA ARG A 388 8.80 15.12 -3.93
C ARG A 388 8.27 13.90 -3.18
N ILE A 389 7.88 12.88 -3.92
CA ILE A 389 7.54 11.56 -3.37
C ILE A 389 8.39 10.52 -4.08
N HIS A 390 9.24 9.82 -3.34
CA HIS A 390 10.09 8.76 -3.87
C HIS A 390 9.49 7.39 -3.51
N LEU A 391 8.92 6.71 -4.48
CA LEU A 391 8.23 5.43 -4.29
C LEU A 391 9.15 4.21 -4.48
N SER A 392 10.42 4.40 -4.84
CA SER A 392 11.33 3.27 -5.13
C SER A 392 10.70 2.33 -6.19
N ASN A 393 10.69 1.02 -5.96
CA ASN A 393 10.01 0.00 -6.75
C ASN A 393 8.62 -0.40 -6.20
N ILE A 394 8.06 0.34 -5.23
CA ILE A 394 6.71 0.07 -4.68
C ILE A 394 5.64 -0.11 -5.77
N PRO A 395 5.62 0.67 -6.88
CA PRO A 395 4.61 0.50 -7.92
C PRO A 395 4.50 -0.92 -8.49
N ASP A 396 5.58 -1.71 -8.49
CA ASP A 396 5.56 -3.10 -8.96
C ASP A 396 4.60 -4.00 -8.15
N TYR A 397 4.25 -3.59 -6.93
CA TYR A 397 3.46 -4.37 -5.97
C TYR A 397 2.04 -3.85 -5.79
N ILE A 398 1.75 -2.62 -6.18
CA ILE A 398 0.49 -1.93 -5.86
C ILE A 398 -0.36 -1.57 -7.07
N GLY A 399 -0.02 -2.04 -8.27
CA GLY A 399 -0.76 -1.73 -9.50
C GLY A 399 -0.11 -0.66 -10.39
N GLY A 400 1.20 -0.50 -10.28
CA GLY A 400 2.04 0.30 -11.17
C GLY A 400 1.64 1.76 -11.23
N THR A 401 1.74 2.34 -12.44
CA THR A 401 1.47 3.78 -12.62
C THR A 401 0.02 4.17 -12.33
N LEU A 402 -0.95 3.25 -12.44
CA LEU A 402 -2.33 3.57 -12.09
C LEU A 402 -2.45 4.01 -10.62
N SER A 403 -1.88 3.24 -9.69
CA SER A 403 -1.90 3.59 -8.26
C SER A 403 -1.04 4.80 -7.96
N SER A 404 0.14 4.91 -8.59
CA SER A 404 0.99 6.10 -8.44
C SER A 404 0.26 7.39 -8.83
N PHE A 405 -0.51 7.37 -9.93
CA PHE A 405 -1.25 8.54 -10.40
C PHE A 405 -2.50 8.83 -9.58
N LEU A 406 -3.16 7.81 -9.02
CA LEU A 406 -4.37 8.01 -8.21
C LEU A 406 -4.07 8.46 -6.77
N TYR A 407 -2.96 7.99 -6.18
CA TYR A 407 -2.68 8.19 -4.76
C TYR A 407 -1.49 9.10 -4.48
N ALA A 408 -0.40 9.01 -5.24
CA ALA A 408 0.81 9.79 -4.97
C ALA A 408 0.82 11.15 -5.70
N THR A 409 0.51 11.18 -7.00
CA THR A 409 0.57 12.44 -7.77
C THR A 409 -0.33 13.56 -7.21
N PRO A 410 -1.56 13.30 -6.74
CA PRO A 410 -2.41 14.34 -6.14
C PRO A 410 -1.84 14.96 -4.86
N MET A 411 -0.84 14.32 -4.24
CA MET A 411 -0.14 14.81 -3.06
C MET A 411 1.12 15.61 -3.41
N THR A 412 1.29 16.01 -4.67
CA THR A 412 2.36 16.90 -5.10
C THR A 412 1.83 18.23 -5.62
N TYR A 413 2.60 19.30 -5.41
CA TYR A 413 2.27 20.59 -6.00
C TYR A 413 2.26 20.49 -7.54
N PRO A 414 1.28 21.09 -8.24
CA PRO A 414 1.29 21.14 -9.68
C PRO A 414 2.49 21.94 -10.23
N GLY A 415 3.09 21.45 -11.32
CA GLY A 415 4.20 22.11 -12.02
C GLY A 415 5.48 21.27 -12.08
N ASP A 416 6.55 21.89 -12.60
CA ASP A 416 7.79 21.19 -12.92
C ASP A 416 8.75 21.04 -11.74
N ALA A 417 8.56 21.84 -10.68
CA ALA A 417 9.40 21.80 -9.49
C ALA A 417 9.14 20.56 -8.61
N SER A 418 7.95 19.99 -8.71
CA SER A 418 7.48 18.89 -7.88
C SER A 418 7.20 17.64 -8.72
N TYR A 419 7.46 16.46 -8.16
CA TYR A 419 7.31 15.19 -8.88
C TYR A 419 7.18 14.00 -7.94
N ILE A 420 6.59 12.94 -8.46
CA ILE A 420 6.77 11.59 -7.92
C ILE A 420 7.85 10.87 -8.73
N THR A 421 8.61 9.98 -8.10
CA THR A 421 9.62 9.17 -8.79
C THR A 421 9.58 7.70 -8.36
N SER A 422 9.78 6.80 -9.32
CA SER A 422 9.80 5.35 -9.10
C SER A 422 10.57 4.63 -10.20
N THR A 423 10.98 3.40 -9.92
CA THR A 423 11.61 2.47 -10.88
C THR A 423 10.84 1.14 -10.91
N CYS A 424 11.09 0.30 -11.91
CA CYS A 424 10.62 -1.09 -11.96
C CYS A 424 11.82 -2.01 -11.75
N LEU A 425 11.87 -2.71 -10.61
CA LEU A 425 12.96 -3.64 -10.29
C LEU A 425 12.50 -5.09 -10.26
N ARG A 426 11.20 -5.34 -10.09
CA ARG A 426 10.67 -6.71 -10.02
C ARG A 426 10.74 -7.43 -11.35
N ASN A 427 10.27 -6.78 -12.41
CA ASN A 427 10.10 -7.36 -13.73
C ASN A 427 10.57 -6.47 -14.91
N PRO A 428 11.73 -5.80 -14.79
CA PRO A 428 12.21 -4.87 -15.81
C PRO A 428 12.39 -5.48 -17.21
N PRO A 429 12.85 -6.74 -17.39
CA PRO A 429 12.96 -7.34 -18.73
C PRO A 429 11.64 -7.46 -19.48
N ARG A 430 10.49 -7.37 -18.78
CA ARG A 430 9.16 -7.46 -19.38
C ARG A 430 8.73 -6.16 -20.06
N PHE A 431 9.40 -5.05 -19.74
CA PHE A 431 8.97 -3.71 -20.12
C PHE A 431 10.06 -2.97 -20.90
N PRO A 432 10.03 -3.03 -22.24
CA PRO A 432 11.05 -2.38 -23.07
C PRO A 432 10.90 -0.84 -23.13
N SER A 433 9.87 -0.25 -22.51
CA SER A 433 9.71 1.20 -22.41
C SER A 433 8.66 1.60 -21.37
N ALA A 434 8.71 2.86 -20.93
CA ALA A 434 7.68 3.47 -20.08
C ALA A 434 6.28 3.40 -20.70
N ALA A 435 6.16 3.48 -22.03
CA ALA A 435 4.88 3.37 -22.72
C ALA A 435 4.25 1.98 -22.55
N VAL A 436 5.05 0.90 -22.57
CA VAL A 436 4.55 -0.46 -22.32
C VAL A 436 4.19 -0.65 -20.86
N TYR A 437 4.99 -0.12 -19.93
CA TYR A 437 4.68 -0.16 -18.50
C TYR A 437 3.35 0.58 -18.20
N ASN A 438 3.17 1.79 -18.72
CA ASN A 438 1.93 2.54 -18.58
C ASN A 438 0.75 1.82 -19.23
N ASN A 439 0.94 1.22 -20.40
CA ASN A 439 -0.11 0.47 -21.06
C ASN A 439 -0.57 -0.72 -20.22
N GLU A 440 0.36 -1.43 -19.59
CA GLU A 440 0.03 -2.53 -18.71
C GLU A 440 -0.87 -2.06 -17.57
N TYR A 441 -0.46 -1.06 -16.79
CA TYR A 441 -1.20 -0.71 -15.58
C TYR A 441 -2.42 0.20 -15.80
N THR A 442 -2.37 1.08 -16.78
CA THR A 442 -3.45 2.07 -17.02
C THR A 442 -4.31 1.75 -18.25
N GLY A 443 -3.85 0.89 -19.17
CA GLY A 443 -4.47 0.72 -20.47
C GLY A 443 -4.29 1.92 -21.43
N LEU A 444 -3.46 2.90 -21.06
CA LEU A 444 -3.06 4.07 -21.84
C LEU A 444 -1.55 4.08 -22.05
N ASN A 445 -1.11 4.49 -23.25
CA ASN A 445 0.31 4.54 -23.60
C ASN A 445 0.74 5.89 -24.17
N ALA A 446 -0.19 6.65 -24.75
CA ALA A 446 0.10 7.97 -25.30
C ALA A 446 0.25 9.00 -24.17
N PRO A 447 1.34 9.79 -24.14
CA PRO A 447 1.52 10.86 -23.14
C PRO A 447 0.35 11.84 -23.09
N GLY A 448 -0.23 12.15 -24.26
CA GLY A 448 -1.43 12.98 -24.36
C GLY A 448 -2.60 12.38 -23.57
N ASP A 449 -2.93 11.11 -23.79
CA ASP A 449 -4.05 10.47 -23.08
C ASP A 449 -3.81 10.42 -21.56
N LEU A 450 -2.58 10.19 -21.11
CA LEU A 450 -2.21 10.24 -19.70
C LEU A 450 -2.37 11.66 -19.11
N ALA A 451 -1.97 12.70 -19.84
CA ALA A 451 -2.16 14.08 -19.43
C ALA A 451 -3.64 14.46 -19.30
N LYS A 452 -4.48 14.00 -20.24
CA LYS A 452 -5.93 14.25 -20.23
C LYS A 452 -6.67 13.50 -19.13
N THR A 453 -6.21 12.29 -18.80
CA THR A 453 -6.92 11.37 -17.89
C THR A 453 -6.43 11.49 -16.45
N PHE A 454 -5.12 11.65 -16.25
CA PHE A 454 -4.48 11.64 -14.94
C PHE A 454 -3.79 12.94 -14.56
N ARG A 455 -3.80 13.94 -15.46
CA ARG A 455 -3.12 15.24 -15.25
C ARG A 455 -1.62 15.06 -14.96
N VAL A 456 -0.98 14.10 -15.63
CA VAL A 456 0.44 13.79 -15.42
C VAL A 456 1.27 14.00 -16.67
N ARG A 457 2.55 14.33 -16.46
CA ARG A 457 3.57 14.39 -17.52
C ARG A 457 4.87 13.77 -17.03
N MET A 458 5.44 12.87 -17.82
CA MET A 458 6.77 12.33 -17.55
C MET A 458 7.84 13.38 -17.88
N SER A 459 8.89 13.47 -17.05
CA SER A 459 10.12 14.15 -17.46
C SER A 459 10.70 13.47 -18.70
N PRO A 460 11.32 14.23 -19.61
CA PRO A 460 12.29 13.64 -20.52
C PRO A 460 13.38 12.91 -19.71
N PRO A 461 14.02 11.87 -20.26
CA PRO A 461 15.16 11.23 -19.62
C PRO A 461 16.18 12.29 -19.20
N LYS A 462 16.42 12.44 -17.89
CA LYS A 462 17.37 13.41 -17.35
C LYS A 462 18.77 12.85 -17.61
N ASN A 463 19.41 13.36 -18.66
CA ASN A 463 20.77 13.04 -19.11
C ASN A 463 20.92 11.71 -19.86
N ALA A 464 20.88 11.81 -21.19
CA ALA A 464 21.64 10.88 -22.01
C ALA A 464 23.12 10.86 -21.59
N ASP A 465 23.68 11.96 -21.07
CA ASP A 465 25.13 12.08 -20.79
C ASP A 465 25.59 11.43 -19.46
N TYR A 466 24.79 11.45 -18.39
CA TYR A 466 25.11 10.77 -17.13
C TYR A 466 24.90 9.25 -17.28
N HIS A 467 23.92 8.85 -18.09
CA HIS A 467 23.69 7.46 -18.47
C HIS A 467 24.70 6.94 -19.52
N ASN A 468 25.15 7.78 -20.47
CA ASN A 468 26.22 7.43 -21.41
C ASN A 468 27.58 7.24 -20.71
N PHE A 469 27.80 7.91 -19.57
CA PHE A 469 29.04 7.79 -18.80
C PHE A 469 29.08 6.55 -17.90
N LEU A 470 27.95 6.18 -17.26
CA LEU A 470 27.85 4.97 -16.41
C LEU A 470 27.63 3.68 -17.21
N MET A 471 27.04 3.75 -18.40
CA MET A 471 26.79 2.59 -19.26
C MET A 471 26.85 2.99 -20.73
N SER A 472 28.01 2.83 -21.36
CA SER A 472 28.25 3.15 -22.78
C SER A 472 27.57 2.18 -23.78
N ARG A 473 26.44 1.59 -23.41
CA ARG A 473 25.65 0.65 -24.23
C ARG A 473 24.16 0.94 -24.09
N PRO A 474 23.33 0.68 -25.13
CA PRO A 474 21.88 0.81 -25.01
C PRO A 474 21.38 0.03 -23.79
N GLN A 475 20.65 0.72 -22.90
CA GLN A 475 20.15 0.14 -21.65
C GLN A 475 19.34 -1.14 -21.95
N PRO A 476 19.78 -2.32 -21.46
CA PRO A 476 19.04 -3.56 -21.69
C PRO A 476 17.69 -3.57 -20.97
N MET A 477 17.49 -2.70 -19.97
CA MET A 477 16.32 -2.63 -19.11
C MET A 477 15.95 -1.17 -18.77
N PRO A 478 15.34 -0.41 -19.70
CA PRO A 478 15.08 1.03 -19.53
C PRO A 478 14.12 1.37 -18.38
N MET A 479 13.47 0.37 -17.79
CA MET A 479 12.57 0.54 -16.65
C MET A 479 13.27 0.44 -15.29
N ASN A 480 14.56 0.06 -15.26
CA ASN A 480 15.39 0.15 -14.05
C ASN A 480 15.71 1.60 -13.67
N ASP A 481 15.65 2.51 -14.63
CA ASP A 481 15.85 3.92 -14.36
C ASP A 481 14.65 4.54 -13.64
N TYR A 482 14.95 5.51 -12.77
CA TYR A 482 13.93 6.30 -12.12
C TYR A 482 13.15 7.15 -13.12
N GLN A 483 11.84 6.95 -13.14
CA GLN A 483 10.89 7.74 -13.90
C GLN A 483 10.33 8.86 -13.05
N TYR A 484 10.39 10.09 -13.57
CA TYR A 484 9.89 11.27 -12.87
C TYR A 484 8.57 11.72 -13.49
N TRP A 485 7.53 11.82 -12.68
CA TRP A 485 6.18 12.21 -13.10
C TRP A 485 5.74 13.48 -12.39
N HIS A 486 5.32 14.47 -13.17
CA HIS A 486 4.85 15.77 -12.70
C HIS A 486 3.34 15.85 -12.76
N HIS A 487 2.75 16.49 -11.75
CA HIS A 487 1.35 16.89 -11.76
C HIS A 487 1.18 18.16 -12.61
N LEU A 488 0.31 18.14 -13.61
CA LEU A 488 0.07 19.25 -14.52
C LEU A 488 -0.81 20.34 -13.87
N PRO A 489 -0.46 21.63 -14.03
CA PRO A 489 -1.26 22.75 -13.54
C PRO A 489 -2.50 22.98 -14.43
N GLY A 490 -3.53 23.64 -13.88
CA GLY A 490 -4.68 24.15 -14.64
C GLY A 490 -6.06 23.78 -14.05
N SER A 491 -7.05 24.63 -14.33
CA SER A 491 -8.46 24.44 -13.94
C SER A 491 -9.11 23.39 -14.86
N PRO A 492 -9.99 22.51 -14.33
CA PRO A 492 -10.79 21.56 -15.11
C PRO A 492 -11.45 22.15 -16.37
N GLU A 493 -11.84 23.43 -16.33
CA GLU A 493 -12.53 24.15 -17.41
C GLU A 493 -11.65 24.42 -18.65
N THR A 494 -10.32 24.29 -18.51
CA THR A 494 -9.34 24.62 -19.56
C THR A 494 -8.63 23.39 -20.12
N VAL A 495 -8.96 22.19 -19.62
CA VAL A 495 -8.28 20.96 -19.99
C VAL A 495 -8.91 20.37 -21.25
N ASP A 496 -8.08 20.12 -22.27
CA ASP A 496 -8.47 19.30 -23.41
C ASP A 496 -8.70 17.86 -22.93
N LEU A 497 -9.96 17.44 -22.78
CA LEU A 497 -10.32 16.12 -22.27
C LEU A 497 -10.35 15.06 -23.38
N MET A 498 -10.30 13.79 -22.98
CA MET A 498 -10.52 12.70 -23.92
C MET A 498 -11.98 12.73 -24.43
N PRO A 499 -12.23 12.52 -25.74
CA PRO A 499 -13.59 12.38 -26.27
C PRO A 499 -14.38 11.29 -25.53
N ARG A 500 -15.69 11.52 -25.36
CA ARG A 500 -16.58 10.65 -24.58
C ARG A 500 -16.49 9.18 -24.98
N ASP A 501 -16.59 8.87 -26.26
CA ASP A 501 -16.59 7.51 -26.80
C ASP A 501 -15.27 6.77 -26.51
N LYS A 502 -14.15 7.49 -26.63
CA LYS A 502 -12.81 6.98 -26.30
C LYS A 502 -12.66 6.76 -24.80
N LEU A 503 -13.16 7.69 -23.97
CA LEU A 503 -13.16 7.58 -22.51
C LEU A 503 -13.98 6.37 -22.02
N GLU A 504 -15.23 6.24 -22.48
CA GLU A 504 -16.10 5.11 -22.12
C GLU A 504 -15.47 3.78 -22.51
N THR A 505 -14.91 3.69 -23.73
CA THR A 505 -14.19 2.50 -24.18
C THR A 505 -13.00 2.18 -23.28
N TRP A 506 -12.22 3.19 -22.87
CA TRP A 506 -11.09 3.00 -21.96
C TRP A 506 -11.55 2.55 -20.57
N LEU A 507 -12.59 3.17 -20.00
CA LEU A 507 -13.15 2.78 -18.69
C LEU A 507 -13.63 1.32 -18.71
N TYR A 508 -14.35 0.89 -19.74
CA TYR A 508 -14.74 -0.52 -19.86
C TYR A 508 -13.54 -1.45 -20.00
N ARG A 509 -12.49 -1.05 -20.73
CA ARG A 509 -11.24 -1.83 -20.82
C ARG A 509 -10.58 -1.96 -19.46
N LEU A 510 -10.48 -0.88 -18.70
CA LEU A 510 -9.90 -0.87 -17.37
C LEU A 510 -10.70 -1.75 -16.41
N PHE A 511 -12.03 -1.62 -16.40
CA PHE A 511 -12.91 -2.50 -15.61
C PHE A 511 -12.67 -3.98 -15.95
N LEU A 512 -12.67 -4.34 -17.25
CA LEU A 512 -12.43 -5.72 -17.68
C LEU A 512 -11.02 -6.20 -17.32
N LYS A 513 -10.02 -5.33 -17.31
CA LYS A 513 -8.66 -5.68 -16.88
C LYS A 513 -8.61 -5.98 -15.37
N LEU A 514 -9.29 -5.18 -14.54
CA LEU A 514 -9.37 -5.38 -13.10
C LEU A 514 -10.17 -6.65 -12.76
N ALA A 515 -11.33 -6.83 -13.41
CA ALA A 515 -12.24 -7.94 -13.16
C ALA A 515 -11.73 -9.27 -13.73
N THR A 516 -11.11 -9.25 -14.91
CA THR A 516 -10.70 -10.44 -15.66
C THR A 516 -9.26 -10.32 -16.18
N PRO A 517 -8.25 -10.21 -15.29
CA PRO A 517 -6.85 -10.21 -15.71
C PRO A 517 -6.50 -11.41 -16.60
N VAL A 518 -5.48 -11.22 -17.43
CA VAL A 518 -4.99 -12.26 -18.33
C VAL A 518 -4.39 -13.40 -17.51
N GLN A 519 -4.49 -14.61 -18.03
CA GLN A 519 -3.74 -15.73 -17.48
C GLN A 519 -2.23 -15.46 -17.64
N LYS A 520 -1.50 -15.67 -16.55
CA LYS A 520 -0.04 -15.50 -16.44
C LYS A 520 0.66 -16.84 -16.63
N ARG A 521 1.92 -16.77 -17.06
CA ARG A 521 2.81 -17.96 -17.10
C ARG A 521 3.27 -18.29 -15.67
N ALA A 522 3.82 -19.50 -15.51
CA ALA A 522 4.17 -20.13 -14.23
C ALA A 522 4.54 -19.18 -13.08
N ILE A 523 4.00 -19.47 -11.89
CA ILE A 523 4.14 -18.63 -10.68
C ILE A 523 5.59 -18.45 -10.23
N GLU A 524 6.47 -19.39 -10.60
CA GLU A 524 7.90 -19.39 -10.29
C GLU A 524 8.70 -18.42 -11.17
N ASP A 525 8.07 -17.74 -12.13
CA ASP A 525 8.70 -16.69 -12.90
C ASP A 525 9.03 -15.49 -11.98
N PHE A 526 10.31 -15.27 -11.71
CA PHE A 526 10.81 -14.13 -10.94
C PHE A 526 10.43 -12.78 -11.56
N THR A 527 10.00 -12.76 -12.83
CA THR A 527 9.51 -11.57 -13.55
C THR A 527 7.97 -11.47 -13.62
N LEU A 528 7.25 -12.25 -12.80
CA LEU A 528 5.78 -12.22 -12.74
C LEU A 528 5.25 -10.80 -12.50
N ILE A 529 4.34 -10.35 -13.38
CA ILE A 529 3.67 -9.05 -13.27
C ILE A 529 2.48 -9.21 -12.32
N TYR A 530 2.40 -8.41 -11.26
CA TYR A 530 1.26 -8.47 -10.34
C TYR A 530 0.03 -7.72 -10.87
N SER A 531 -1.14 -8.16 -10.43
CA SER A 531 -2.42 -7.50 -10.70
C SER A 531 -3.19 -7.35 -9.39
N PRO A 532 -2.66 -6.56 -8.44
CA PRO A 532 -3.12 -6.53 -7.05
C PRO A 532 -4.42 -5.74 -6.85
N LEU A 533 -4.85 -5.00 -7.87
CA LEU A 533 -6.01 -4.10 -7.77
C LEU A 533 -7.32 -4.87 -7.90
N ASN A 534 -8.28 -4.51 -7.06
CA ASN A 534 -9.65 -5.02 -7.09
C ASN A 534 -10.63 -3.96 -7.65
N LEU A 535 -11.93 -4.23 -7.61
CA LEU A 535 -12.94 -3.34 -8.20
C LEU A 535 -13.07 -1.98 -7.49
N THR A 536 -12.54 -1.80 -6.28
CA THR A 536 -12.54 -0.48 -5.60
C THR A 536 -11.66 0.53 -6.34
N ALA A 537 -10.60 0.07 -7.01
CA ALA A 537 -9.73 0.92 -7.83
C ALA A 537 -10.52 1.59 -8.98
N PHE A 538 -11.53 0.92 -9.52
CA PHE A 538 -12.40 1.50 -10.54
C PHE A 538 -13.22 2.68 -10.00
N LEU A 539 -13.79 2.56 -8.80
CA LEU A 539 -14.52 3.67 -8.17
C LEU A 539 -13.59 4.85 -7.86
N ARG A 540 -12.36 4.60 -7.43
CA ARG A 540 -11.35 5.65 -7.24
C ARG A 540 -11.01 6.37 -8.55
N VAL A 541 -10.91 5.65 -9.67
CA VAL A 541 -10.73 6.23 -11.01
C VAL A 541 -11.92 7.10 -11.39
N ILE A 542 -13.15 6.64 -11.15
CA ILE A 542 -14.36 7.43 -11.43
C ILE A 542 -14.37 8.74 -10.64
N SER A 543 -14.07 8.71 -9.33
CA SER A 543 -13.94 9.95 -8.54
C SER A 543 -12.81 10.84 -9.05
N HIS A 544 -11.66 10.27 -9.43
CA HIS A 544 -10.55 11.03 -9.99
C HIS A 544 -10.92 11.75 -11.30
N LEU A 545 -11.63 11.09 -12.22
CA LEU A 545 -12.02 11.71 -13.49
C LEU A 545 -12.97 12.89 -13.30
N TYR A 546 -13.83 12.83 -12.27
CA TYR A 546 -14.62 13.99 -11.88
C TYR A 546 -13.71 15.17 -11.48
N ASP A 547 -12.72 14.92 -10.62
CA ASP A 547 -11.75 15.95 -10.19
C ASP A 547 -10.96 16.54 -11.37
N VAL A 548 -10.70 15.73 -12.40
CA VAL A 548 -10.03 16.15 -13.64
C VAL A 548 -10.92 17.06 -14.50
N GLY A 549 -12.25 16.95 -14.39
CA GLY A 549 -13.22 17.76 -15.12
C GLY A 549 -14.15 17.01 -16.06
N TYR A 550 -14.13 15.67 -16.07
CA TYR A 550 -15.05 14.91 -16.91
C TYR A 550 -16.51 15.06 -16.46
N ALA A 551 -17.42 15.14 -17.43
CA ALA A 551 -18.82 15.41 -17.16
C ALA A 551 -19.44 14.29 -16.27
N PRO A 552 -20.12 14.64 -15.15
CA PRO A 552 -20.63 13.64 -14.20
C PRO A 552 -21.60 12.63 -14.84
N HIS A 553 -22.43 13.09 -15.78
CA HIS A 553 -23.37 12.22 -16.48
C HIS A 553 -22.68 11.16 -17.36
N TRP A 554 -21.48 11.43 -17.92
CA TRP A 554 -20.72 10.41 -18.67
C TRP A 554 -20.22 9.31 -17.74
N LEU A 555 -19.70 9.70 -16.57
CA LEU A 555 -19.20 8.78 -15.56
C LEU A 555 -20.34 7.93 -14.96
N ASN A 556 -21.47 8.58 -14.65
CA ASN A 556 -22.69 7.92 -14.21
C ASN A 556 -23.19 6.90 -15.22
N ASP A 557 -23.23 7.24 -16.52
CA ASP A 557 -23.69 6.31 -17.57
C ASP A 557 -22.86 5.02 -17.61
N VAL A 558 -21.54 5.11 -17.46
CA VAL A 558 -20.63 3.94 -17.40
C VAL A 558 -20.91 3.09 -16.17
N VAL A 559 -21.00 3.71 -14.99
CA VAL A 559 -21.29 2.99 -13.73
C VAL A 559 -22.66 2.31 -13.82
N CYS A 560 -23.67 3.02 -14.30
CA CYS A 560 -25.03 2.49 -14.46
C CYS A 560 -25.06 1.27 -15.41
N GLN A 561 -24.36 1.32 -16.55
CA GLN A 561 -24.28 0.19 -17.47
C GLN A 561 -23.61 -1.02 -16.83
N LEU A 562 -22.50 -0.84 -16.10
CA LEU A 562 -21.84 -1.92 -15.38
C LEU A 562 -22.76 -2.59 -14.34
N LEU A 563 -23.57 -1.79 -13.63
CA LEU A 563 -24.54 -2.28 -12.65
C LEU A 563 -25.67 -3.13 -13.26
N THR A 564 -25.91 -3.05 -14.57
CA THR A 564 -26.89 -3.91 -15.26
C THR A 564 -26.37 -5.32 -15.55
N GLY A 565 -25.05 -5.53 -15.47
CA GLY A 565 -24.41 -6.78 -15.88
C GLY A 565 -24.17 -6.92 -17.38
N LYS A 566 -24.56 -5.93 -18.19
CA LYS A 566 -24.33 -5.92 -19.64
C LYS A 566 -23.77 -4.57 -20.08
N ILE A 567 -22.69 -4.62 -20.85
CA ILE A 567 -22.05 -3.44 -21.41
C ILE A 567 -21.97 -3.55 -22.93
N LYS A 568 -22.17 -2.44 -23.63
CA LYS A 568 -21.97 -2.36 -25.08
C LYS A 568 -20.68 -1.60 -25.37
N THR A 569 -19.62 -2.31 -25.77
CA THR A 569 -18.28 -1.71 -25.85
C THR A 569 -17.39 -2.33 -26.92
N ARG A 570 -16.39 -1.55 -27.34
CA ARG A 570 -15.26 -1.99 -28.18
C ARG A 570 -14.12 -2.56 -27.35
N ALA A 571 -14.13 -2.35 -26.04
CA ALA A 571 -13.15 -2.91 -25.12
C ALA A 571 -13.18 -4.45 -25.12
N ARG A 572 -12.03 -5.07 -24.84
CA ARG A 572 -11.88 -6.52 -24.65
C ARG A 572 -11.07 -6.77 -23.39
N PRO A 573 -11.32 -7.88 -22.66
CA PRO A 573 -10.43 -8.34 -21.61
C PRO A 573 -9.00 -8.54 -22.15
N PRO A 574 -7.97 -8.35 -21.31
CA PRO A 574 -6.57 -8.48 -21.74
C PRO A 574 -6.27 -9.88 -22.29
N ARG A 575 -5.51 -9.93 -23.38
CA ARG A 575 -5.10 -11.16 -24.10
C ARG A 575 -3.60 -11.42 -24.00
N SER A 576 -2.84 -10.51 -23.40
CA SER A 576 -1.39 -10.57 -23.31
C SER A 576 -0.86 -10.07 -21.97
N GLU A 577 0.30 -10.60 -21.57
CA GLU A 577 1.08 -10.20 -20.39
C GLU A 577 2.54 -9.93 -20.82
N PRO A 578 3.06 -8.70 -20.66
CA PRO A 578 2.30 -7.46 -20.42
C PRO A 578 1.30 -7.19 -21.55
N LEU A 579 0.33 -6.32 -21.29
CA LEU A 579 -0.65 -5.86 -22.28
C LEU A 579 0.07 -5.21 -23.45
N LYS A 580 -0.04 -5.82 -24.63
CA LYS A 580 0.58 -5.31 -25.86
C LYS A 580 -0.04 -3.99 -26.27
N LEU A 581 0.79 -3.06 -26.75
CA LEU A 581 0.33 -1.77 -27.30
C LEU A 581 -0.68 -1.97 -28.44
N SER A 582 -0.42 -2.94 -29.32
CA SER A 582 -1.33 -3.27 -30.42
C SER A 582 -2.71 -3.73 -29.97
N GLU A 583 -2.84 -4.25 -28.74
CA GLU A 583 -4.12 -4.64 -28.18
C GLU A 583 -4.94 -3.44 -27.71
N SER A 584 -4.29 -2.48 -27.03
CA SER A 584 -4.93 -1.24 -26.56
C SER A 584 -5.30 -0.28 -27.70
N LEU A 585 -4.51 -0.30 -28.78
CA LEU A 585 -4.72 0.51 -29.99
C LEU A 585 -5.66 -0.14 -31.01
N ALA A 586 -6.00 -1.43 -30.85
CA ALA A 586 -6.83 -2.13 -31.82
C ALA A 586 -8.24 -1.54 -31.87
N GLU A 587 -8.67 -1.19 -33.08
CA GLU A 587 -10.07 -0.94 -33.37
C GLU A 587 -10.83 -2.27 -33.40
N ARG A 588 -11.85 -2.37 -32.55
CA ARG A 588 -12.67 -3.57 -32.40
C ARG A 588 -14.13 -3.24 -32.71
N PRO A 589 -14.91 -4.23 -33.19
CA PRO A 589 -16.33 -4.05 -33.36
C PRO A 589 -17.01 -3.81 -32.01
N LEU A 590 -18.05 -2.97 -32.03
CA LEU A 590 -18.91 -2.73 -30.88
C LEU A 590 -19.78 -3.97 -30.64
N ILE A 591 -19.65 -4.60 -29.47
CA ILE A 591 -20.41 -5.80 -29.10
C ILE A 591 -21.04 -5.62 -27.72
N GLU A 592 -22.10 -6.38 -27.44
CA GLU A 592 -22.62 -6.56 -26.08
C GLU A 592 -21.79 -7.63 -25.35
N GLN A 593 -21.30 -7.30 -24.16
CA GLN A 593 -20.55 -8.21 -23.29
C GLN A 593 -21.24 -8.29 -21.93
N SER A 594 -21.26 -9.50 -21.36
CA SER A 594 -21.71 -9.72 -19.99
C SER A 594 -20.57 -9.49 -18.99
N VAL A 595 -20.88 -8.72 -17.95
CA VAL A 595 -20.07 -8.56 -16.72
C VAL A 595 -20.82 -9.08 -15.49
N ALA A 596 -21.88 -9.87 -15.70
CA ALA A 596 -22.75 -10.42 -14.66
C ALA A 596 -22.02 -11.05 -13.46
N PRO A 597 -20.91 -11.79 -13.62
CA PRO A 597 -20.19 -12.37 -12.48
C PRO A 597 -19.72 -11.34 -11.43
N PHE A 598 -19.51 -10.09 -11.84
CA PHE A 598 -18.95 -9.03 -10.98
C PHE A 598 -20.02 -8.09 -10.43
N VAL A 599 -21.28 -8.21 -10.88
CA VAL A 599 -22.34 -7.25 -10.54
C VAL A 599 -22.66 -7.25 -9.05
N ALA A 600 -22.67 -8.42 -8.40
CA ALA A 600 -22.98 -8.53 -6.98
C ALA A 600 -21.94 -7.77 -6.12
N GLU A 601 -20.65 -7.96 -6.40
CA GLU A 601 -19.59 -7.17 -5.77
C GLU A 601 -19.73 -5.69 -6.13
N PHE A 602 -19.85 -5.36 -7.42
CA PHE A 602 -19.83 -3.97 -7.86
C PHE A 602 -21.00 -3.15 -7.31
N GLN A 603 -22.21 -3.74 -7.23
CA GLN A 603 -23.36 -3.12 -6.56
C GLN A 603 -23.11 -2.90 -5.06
N THR A 604 -22.49 -3.88 -4.40
CA THR A 604 -22.10 -3.78 -2.99
C THR A 604 -21.13 -2.61 -2.79
N LEU A 605 -20.06 -2.55 -3.58
CA LEU A 605 -19.06 -1.49 -3.51
C LEU A 605 -19.64 -0.11 -3.83
N VAL A 606 -20.43 0.01 -4.91
CA VAL A 606 -21.07 1.29 -5.26
C VAL A 606 -21.95 1.79 -4.11
N SER A 607 -22.67 0.91 -3.43
CA SER A 607 -23.55 1.27 -2.31
C SER A 607 -22.77 1.63 -1.05
N MET A 608 -21.66 0.93 -0.79
CA MET A 608 -20.74 1.27 0.31
C MET A 608 -20.07 2.62 0.09
N TRP A 609 -19.71 2.96 -1.14
CA TRP A 609 -18.88 4.13 -1.46
C TRP A 609 -19.65 5.29 -2.10
N GLN A 610 -20.98 5.20 -2.21
CA GLN A 610 -21.80 6.25 -2.86
C GLN A 610 -21.59 7.64 -2.23
N PHE A 611 -21.36 7.70 -0.91
CA PHE A 611 -21.13 8.97 -0.20
C PHE A 611 -19.76 9.59 -0.51
N ALA A 612 -18.82 8.80 -1.04
CA ALA A 612 -17.49 9.23 -1.44
C ALA A 612 -17.41 9.57 -2.94
N LEU A 613 -18.46 9.28 -3.72
CA LEU A 613 -18.55 9.70 -5.11
C LEU A 613 -18.91 11.20 -5.17
N PRO A 614 -18.21 12.02 -5.97
CA PRO A 614 -18.46 13.45 -6.04
C PRO A 614 -19.70 13.84 -6.87
N PHE A 615 -20.52 12.87 -7.26
CA PHE A 615 -21.76 13.07 -8.00
C PHE A 615 -22.79 11.99 -7.64
N GLY A 616 -24.09 12.33 -7.78
CA GLY A 616 -25.18 11.39 -7.53
C GLY A 616 -25.32 10.36 -8.65
N LEU A 617 -25.58 9.11 -8.27
CA LEU A 617 -25.91 8.04 -9.21
C LEU A 617 -27.42 8.01 -9.47
N THR A 618 -27.82 7.82 -10.73
CA THR A 618 -29.23 7.77 -11.12
C THR A 618 -29.80 6.34 -11.19
N ALA A 619 -28.96 5.33 -10.97
CA ALA A 619 -29.33 3.93 -11.11
C ALA A 619 -30.26 3.47 -9.98
N SER A 620 -31.47 3.05 -10.33
CA SER A 620 -32.36 2.30 -9.43
C SER A 620 -31.82 0.92 -9.03
N THR A 621 -30.72 0.50 -9.66
CA THR A 621 -30.01 -0.76 -9.38
C THR A 621 -28.99 -0.66 -8.26
N VAL A 622 -28.75 0.53 -7.70
CA VAL A 622 -27.94 0.70 -6.49
C VAL A 622 -28.77 0.22 -5.29
N PRO A 623 -28.40 -0.88 -4.63
CA PRO A 623 -29.14 -1.37 -3.48
C PRO A 623 -29.01 -0.44 -2.27
N ASP A 624 -29.96 -0.54 -1.35
CA ASP A 624 -29.87 0.15 -0.07
C ASP A 624 -28.65 -0.33 0.73
N VAL A 625 -27.88 0.60 1.28
CA VAL A 625 -26.68 0.31 2.06
C VAL A 625 -27.01 -0.51 3.31
N GLY A 626 -28.23 -0.39 3.85
CA GLY A 626 -28.72 -1.21 4.96
C GLY A 626 -28.82 -2.70 4.66
N THR A 627 -28.79 -3.10 3.38
CA THR A 627 -28.76 -4.51 2.94
C THR A 627 -27.37 -5.13 2.93
N ILE A 628 -26.32 -4.32 3.08
CA ILE A 628 -24.93 -4.79 3.06
C ILE A 628 -24.58 -5.36 4.43
N ARG A 629 -24.14 -6.61 4.44
CA ARG A 629 -23.71 -7.34 5.63
C ARG A 629 -22.30 -7.87 5.46
N GLN A 630 -21.60 -8.02 6.57
CA GLN A 630 -20.32 -8.72 6.57
C GLN A 630 -20.54 -10.21 6.83
N TYR A 631 -19.83 -11.01 6.07
CA TYR A 631 -19.85 -12.47 6.13
C TYR A 631 -18.46 -13.01 6.44
N ARG A 632 -18.44 -14.20 7.02
CA ARG A 632 -17.25 -14.94 7.39
C ARG A 632 -17.34 -16.38 6.89
N MET A 633 -16.23 -16.88 6.34
CA MET A 633 -16.06 -18.28 5.98
C MET A 633 -14.74 -18.83 6.50
N ASP A 634 -14.79 -20.00 7.13
CA ASP A 634 -13.61 -20.73 7.59
C ASP A 634 -13.32 -21.86 6.59
N PHE A 635 -12.08 -21.93 6.07
CA PHE A 635 -11.67 -22.95 5.09
C PHE A 635 -10.89 -24.07 5.75
N LYS A 636 -11.33 -25.32 5.56
CA LYS A 636 -10.72 -26.50 6.18
C LYS A 636 -9.33 -26.80 5.60
N ALA A 637 -9.21 -26.72 4.28
CA ALA A 637 -8.00 -27.06 3.54
C ALA A 637 -7.64 -25.95 2.53
N VAL A 638 -6.59 -25.20 2.86
CA VAL A 638 -5.98 -24.20 1.98
C VAL A 638 -4.56 -24.62 1.70
N GLN A 639 -4.20 -24.76 0.43
CA GLN A 639 -2.80 -24.93 0.04
C GLN A 639 -2.12 -23.57 0.20
N GLU A 640 -0.98 -23.49 0.88
CA GLU A 640 -0.28 -22.20 1.09
C GLU A 640 0.75 -21.88 -0.02
N TYR A 641 0.59 -22.47 -1.21
CA TYR A 641 1.48 -22.17 -2.32
C TYR A 641 1.29 -20.71 -2.80
N ALA A 642 2.35 -19.91 -2.68
CA ALA A 642 2.39 -18.51 -3.06
C ALA A 642 1.39 -17.60 -2.33
N GLY A 643 1.19 -17.82 -1.02
CA GLY A 643 0.29 -17.01 -0.17
C GLY A 643 0.56 -15.50 -0.21
N ASN A 644 1.80 -15.10 -0.47
CA ASN A 644 2.20 -13.68 -0.51
C ASN A 644 1.98 -13.02 -1.89
N THR A 645 1.46 -13.77 -2.88
CA THR A 645 1.21 -13.24 -4.22
C THR A 645 -0.22 -12.65 -4.28
N PRO A 646 -0.40 -11.38 -4.66
CA PRO A 646 -1.70 -10.71 -4.62
C PRO A 646 -2.58 -11.09 -5.82
N VAL A 647 -3.05 -12.34 -5.85
CA VAL A 647 -3.80 -12.91 -6.98
C VAL A 647 -5.08 -13.62 -6.53
N PHE A 648 -5.57 -13.40 -5.32
CA PHE A 648 -6.68 -14.20 -4.79
C PHE A 648 -8.02 -13.44 -4.79
N VAL A 649 -9.07 -14.15 -5.19
CA VAL A 649 -10.47 -13.69 -5.14
C VAL A 649 -11.34 -14.79 -4.54
N LEU A 650 -12.51 -14.42 -4.02
CA LEU A 650 -13.56 -15.37 -3.66
C LEU A 650 -14.46 -15.59 -4.88
N ALA A 651 -14.65 -16.86 -5.27
CA ALA A 651 -15.62 -17.22 -6.30
C ALA A 651 -16.75 -18.04 -5.68
N PHE A 652 -17.98 -17.64 -5.99
CA PHE A 652 -19.20 -18.34 -5.66
C PHE A 652 -19.69 -19.04 -6.91
N CYS A 653 -19.88 -20.35 -6.81
CA CYS A 653 -20.15 -21.21 -7.96
C CYS A 653 -21.42 -22.03 -7.72
N GLU A 654 -22.37 -21.99 -8.66
CA GLU A 654 -23.51 -22.91 -8.64
C GLU A 654 -23.08 -24.29 -9.16
N THR A 655 -23.02 -25.28 -8.27
CA THR A 655 -22.43 -26.61 -8.54
C THR A 655 -23.20 -27.43 -9.57
N ARG A 656 -24.47 -27.07 -9.84
CA ARG A 656 -25.29 -27.69 -10.89
C ARG A 656 -24.96 -27.18 -12.29
N LEU A 657 -24.34 -26.01 -12.39
CA LEU A 657 -24.01 -25.37 -13.67
C LEU A 657 -22.53 -25.49 -14.02
N ILE A 658 -21.68 -25.47 -12.99
CA ILE A 658 -20.22 -25.40 -13.11
C ILE A 658 -19.61 -26.78 -12.83
N PRO A 659 -18.65 -27.25 -13.66
CA PRO A 659 -17.97 -28.51 -13.39
C PRO A 659 -17.13 -28.45 -12.09
N PRO A 660 -16.78 -29.59 -11.46
CA PRO A 660 -16.12 -29.63 -10.15
C PRO A 660 -14.77 -28.91 -10.07
N GLU A 661 -13.97 -28.92 -11.14
CA GLU A 661 -12.65 -28.26 -11.20
C GLU A 661 -12.60 -27.28 -12.38
N PRO A 662 -13.35 -26.16 -12.31
CA PRO A 662 -13.47 -25.28 -13.45
C PRO A 662 -12.23 -24.39 -13.54
N TRP A 663 -11.60 -24.40 -14.71
CA TRP A 663 -10.82 -23.24 -15.14
C TRP A 663 -11.81 -22.10 -15.42
N LEU A 664 -11.89 -21.08 -14.56
CA LEU A 664 -12.98 -20.10 -14.57
C LEU A 664 -12.90 -19.11 -15.74
N ARG A 665 -11.71 -18.81 -16.26
CA ARG A 665 -11.51 -17.71 -17.21
C ARG A 665 -12.42 -17.78 -18.45
N PRO A 666 -12.57 -18.92 -19.15
CA PRO A 666 -13.45 -19.02 -20.33
C PRO A 666 -14.93 -18.71 -20.03
N TYR A 667 -15.38 -19.00 -18.81
CA TYR A 667 -16.73 -18.70 -18.35
C TYR A 667 -16.89 -17.21 -17.99
N LEU A 668 -15.81 -16.49 -17.68
CA LEU A 668 -15.86 -15.05 -17.39
C LEU A 668 -15.83 -14.18 -18.65
N LEU A 669 -15.14 -14.62 -19.71
CA LEU A 669 -15.07 -13.87 -20.97
C LEU A 669 -16.42 -13.83 -21.68
N SER A 670 -16.81 -12.70 -22.27
CA SER A 670 -18.03 -12.59 -23.08
C SER A 670 -17.76 -12.09 -24.51
N ASP A 671 -16.50 -12.19 -24.96
CA ASP A 671 -16.04 -11.71 -26.27
C ASP A 671 -15.80 -12.86 -27.25
N GLU A 672 -15.08 -12.59 -28.35
CA GLU A 672 -14.78 -13.60 -29.38
C GLU A 672 -13.86 -14.73 -28.89
N LYS A 673 -13.32 -14.64 -27.66
CA LYS A 673 -12.51 -15.68 -27.03
C LYS A 673 -13.28 -16.44 -25.93
N SER A 674 -14.54 -16.10 -25.71
CA SER A 674 -15.40 -16.80 -24.77
C SER A 674 -15.78 -18.21 -25.25
N ASP A 675 -16.11 -19.08 -24.29
CA ASP A 675 -16.91 -20.26 -24.58
C ASP A 675 -18.34 -19.79 -24.93
N SER A 676 -18.75 -20.04 -26.18
CA SER A 676 -20.03 -19.64 -26.75
C SER A 676 -21.15 -20.65 -26.54
N SER A 677 -20.88 -21.75 -25.83
CA SER A 677 -21.90 -22.74 -25.51
C SER A 677 -23.05 -22.13 -24.68
N PRO A 678 -24.29 -22.60 -24.87
CA PRO A 678 -25.41 -22.16 -24.04
C PRO A 678 -25.18 -22.39 -22.54
N GLN A 679 -24.43 -23.44 -22.19
CA GLN A 679 -24.04 -23.73 -20.82
C GLN A 679 -23.08 -22.67 -20.28
N ALA A 680 -22.01 -22.33 -21.00
CA ALA A 680 -21.06 -21.30 -20.55
C ALA A 680 -21.73 -19.94 -20.38
N LYS A 681 -22.65 -19.56 -21.28
CA LYS A 681 -23.47 -18.36 -21.12
C LYS A 681 -24.33 -18.41 -19.85
N LYS A 682 -24.99 -19.54 -19.59
CA LYS A 682 -25.81 -19.73 -18.37
C LYS A 682 -24.97 -19.66 -17.10
N VAL A 683 -23.78 -20.28 -17.09
CA VAL A 683 -22.80 -20.18 -16.00
C VAL A 683 -22.42 -18.71 -15.76
N ARG A 684 -22.03 -17.99 -16.81
CA ARG A 684 -21.62 -16.58 -16.74
C ARG A 684 -22.73 -15.67 -16.21
N GLU A 685 -23.96 -15.87 -16.65
CA GLU A 685 -25.07 -14.97 -16.32
C GLU A 685 -25.75 -15.31 -14.98
N LYS A 686 -25.66 -16.56 -14.50
CA LYS A 686 -26.46 -17.03 -13.35
C LYS A 686 -25.70 -17.87 -12.32
N GLY A 687 -24.59 -18.49 -12.70
CA GLY A 687 -23.89 -19.47 -11.88
C GLY A 687 -22.61 -18.98 -11.20
N LEU A 688 -22.23 -17.72 -11.42
CA LEU A 688 -20.98 -17.14 -10.90
C LEU A 688 -21.20 -15.81 -10.20
N HIS A 689 -20.59 -15.66 -9.03
CA HIS A 689 -20.27 -14.36 -8.44
C HIS A 689 -18.79 -14.32 -8.07
N ILE A 690 -18.10 -13.24 -8.40
CA ILE A 690 -16.69 -13.01 -8.02
C ILE A 690 -16.64 -11.83 -7.07
N VAL A 691 -15.93 -12.01 -5.95
CA VAL A 691 -15.66 -10.98 -4.96
C VAL A 691 -14.15 -10.82 -4.82
N SER A 692 -13.65 -9.67 -5.27
CA SER A 692 -12.24 -9.28 -5.24
C SER A 692 -11.86 -8.49 -3.97
N THR A 693 -12.83 -7.99 -3.23
CA THR A 693 -12.65 -7.19 -2.01
C THR A 693 -12.98 -8.02 -0.78
N TRP A 694 -11.95 -8.55 -0.13
CA TRP A 694 -12.07 -9.45 1.02
C TRP A 694 -10.81 -9.40 1.87
N LYS A 695 -10.90 -9.92 3.10
CA LYS A 695 -9.78 -10.02 4.03
C LYS A 695 -9.55 -11.49 4.39
N TRP A 696 -8.30 -11.91 4.27
CA TRP A 696 -7.84 -13.22 4.70
C TRP A 696 -7.18 -13.13 6.08
N THR A 697 -7.51 -14.07 6.96
CA THR A 697 -6.81 -14.28 8.23
C THR A 697 -6.17 -15.65 8.20
N LYS A 698 -4.86 -15.69 7.92
CA LYS A 698 -4.09 -16.93 7.75
C LYS A 698 -4.16 -17.84 8.98
N ALA A 699 -3.97 -17.28 10.17
CA ALA A 699 -3.95 -18.03 11.43
C ALA A 699 -5.24 -18.85 11.67
N THR A 700 -6.39 -18.31 11.29
CA THR A 700 -7.68 -19.00 11.45
C THR A 700 -8.23 -19.58 10.14
N LYS A 701 -7.48 -19.44 9.04
CA LYS A 701 -7.90 -19.79 7.67
C LYS A 701 -9.28 -19.22 7.32
N THR A 702 -9.47 -17.95 7.64
CA THR A 702 -10.77 -17.30 7.55
C THR A 702 -10.80 -16.21 6.50
N ALA A 703 -11.79 -16.26 5.61
CA ALA A 703 -12.16 -15.15 4.74
C ALA A 703 -13.27 -14.31 5.38
N THR A 704 -13.15 -12.99 5.31
CA THR A 704 -14.20 -12.04 5.65
C THR A 704 -14.46 -11.11 4.47
N PHE A 705 -15.71 -10.84 4.16
CA PHE A 705 -16.09 -10.05 2.98
C PHE A 705 -17.46 -9.39 3.20
N TRP A 706 -17.71 -8.31 2.45
CA TRP A 706 -18.98 -7.60 2.45
C TRP A 706 -19.78 -8.00 1.21
N LEU A 707 -21.06 -8.30 1.40
CA LEU A 707 -21.98 -8.59 0.29
C LEU A 707 -23.41 -8.21 0.68
N ARG A 708 -24.26 -8.00 -0.32
CA ARG A 708 -25.69 -7.80 -0.09
C ARG A 708 -26.36 -9.06 0.45
N SER A 709 -27.22 -8.90 1.44
CA SER A 709 -27.96 -9.99 2.07
C SER A 709 -28.89 -10.73 1.09
N ASP A 710 -29.57 -10.03 0.18
CA ASP A 710 -30.46 -10.66 -0.80
C ASP A 710 -29.73 -11.57 -1.80
N VAL A 711 -28.45 -11.30 -2.08
CA VAL A 711 -27.61 -12.16 -2.92
C VAL A 711 -27.23 -13.41 -2.14
N MET A 712 -26.79 -13.25 -0.89
CA MET A 712 -26.46 -14.39 -0.01
C MET A 712 -27.66 -15.32 0.22
N GLU A 713 -28.84 -14.77 0.51
CA GLU A 713 -30.04 -15.58 0.73
C GLU A 713 -30.45 -16.37 -0.52
N ARG A 714 -30.34 -15.77 -1.71
CA ARG A 714 -30.57 -16.50 -2.97
C ARG A 714 -29.57 -17.63 -3.18
N MET A 715 -28.29 -17.42 -2.84
CA MET A 715 -27.29 -18.48 -2.95
C MET A 715 -27.54 -19.61 -1.93
N ARG A 716 -27.95 -19.29 -0.70
CA ARG A 716 -28.32 -20.29 0.34
C ARG A 716 -29.51 -21.18 -0.05
N GLN A 717 -30.45 -20.65 -0.84
CA GLN A 717 -31.57 -21.42 -1.39
C GLN A 717 -31.16 -22.37 -2.53
N GLY A 718 -29.98 -22.17 -3.12
CA GLY A 718 -29.46 -22.96 -4.22
C GLY A 718 -28.31 -23.90 -3.81
N ALA A 719 -27.80 -24.64 -4.79
CA ALA A 719 -26.62 -25.48 -4.61
C ALA A 719 -25.36 -24.66 -4.95
N TRP A 720 -24.92 -23.82 -4.02
CA TRP A 720 -23.74 -22.96 -4.19
C TRP A 720 -22.59 -23.37 -3.27
N VAL A 721 -21.38 -23.15 -3.77
CA VAL A 721 -20.13 -23.24 -3.01
C VAL A 721 -19.36 -21.94 -3.10
N ILE A 722 -18.53 -21.66 -2.10
CA ILE A 722 -17.56 -20.58 -2.07
C ILE A 722 -16.16 -21.17 -2.04
N GLY A 723 -15.22 -20.59 -2.77
CA GLY A 723 -13.81 -20.97 -2.68
C GLY A 723 -12.88 -19.83 -3.03
N ILE A 724 -11.61 -20.05 -2.77
CA ILE A 724 -10.53 -19.13 -3.10
C ILE A 724 -10.01 -19.48 -4.49
N TRP A 725 -10.08 -18.55 -5.43
CA TRP A 725 -9.54 -18.70 -6.78
C TRP A 725 -8.36 -17.77 -6.98
N ARG A 726 -7.45 -18.18 -7.85
CA ARG A 726 -6.34 -17.34 -8.29
C ARG A 726 -6.68 -16.64 -9.60
N THR A 727 -6.36 -15.36 -9.73
CA THR A 727 -6.61 -14.55 -10.93
C THR A 727 -5.49 -14.65 -11.97
N ASP A 728 -4.32 -15.16 -11.57
CA ASP A 728 -3.19 -15.41 -12.45
C ASP A 728 -3.39 -16.65 -13.31
N ASN A 729 -4.05 -17.71 -12.81
CA ASN A 729 -4.30 -18.92 -13.57
C ASN A 729 -5.78 -19.35 -13.63
N TRP A 730 -6.66 -18.70 -12.87
CA TRP A 730 -8.10 -18.98 -12.80
C TRP A 730 -8.44 -20.40 -12.32
N MET A 731 -7.58 -20.97 -11.49
CA MET A 731 -7.78 -22.25 -10.79
C MET A 731 -8.02 -22.01 -9.29
N HIS A 732 -8.62 -23.00 -8.63
CA HIS A 732 -8.90 -22.92 -7.19
C HIS A 732 -7.62 -23.13 -6.36
N GLN A 733 -7.48 -22.37 -5.27
CA GLN A 733 -6.38 -22.45 -4.29
C GLN A 733 -6.77 -23.28 -3.06
N ALA A 734 -8.06 -23.29 -2.73
CA ALA A 734 -8.63 -24.01 -1.61
C ALA A 734 -9.79 -24.88 -2.10
N LEU A 735 -10.05 -25.98 -1.42
CA LEU A 735 -11.25 -26.77 -1.69
C LEU A 735 -12.49 -25.89 -1.45
N PRO A 736 -13.46 -25.86 -2.38
CA PRO A 736 -14.67 -25.10 -2.19
C PRO A 736 -15.47 -25.62 -1.00
N GLU A 737 -16.05 -24.71 -0.24
CA GLU A 737 -16.89 -25.02 0.91
C GLU A 737 -18.36 -24.67 0.60
N ILE A 738 -19.30 -25.30 1.29
CA ILE A 738 -20.73 -25.12 1.02
C ILE A 738 -21.18 -23.75 1.51
N ILE A 739 -21.98 -23.04 0.70
CA ILE A 739 -22.43 -21.67 1.01
C ILE A 739 -23.18 -21.56 2.35
N ASN A 740 -23.84 -22.64 2.78
CA ASN A 740 -24.60 -22.70 4.04
C ASN A 740 -23.70 -22.67 5.29
N GLU A 741 -22.39 -22.91 5.13
CA GLU A 741 -21.42 -22.76 6.23
C GLU A 741 -20.98 -21.29 6.42
N VAL A 742 -21.30 -20.39 5.48
CA VAL A 742 -21.01 -18.95 5.59
C VAL A 742 -21.87 -18.31 6.66
N LYS A 743 -21.22 -17.67 7.65
CA LYS A 743 -21.84 -17.01 8.80
C LYS A 743 -21.89 -15.50 8.58
N GLU A 744 -23.01 -14.89 8.93
CA GLU A 744 -23.08 -13.43 9.06
C GLU A 744 -22.43 -13.02 10.40
N THR A 745 -21.61 -11.98 10.40
CA THR A 745 -20.91 -11.53 11.63
C THR A 745 -21.77 -10.64 12.52
N GLY A 746 -22.91 -10.18 12.02
CA GLY A 746 -23.78 -9.19 12.65
C GLY A 746 -23.36 -7.74 12.38
N GLU A 747 -22.24 -7.53 11.67
CA GLU A 747 -21.79 -6.18 11.28
C GLU A 747 -22.58 -5.65 10.09
N THR A 748 -22.96 -4.37 10.20
CA THR A 748 -23.56 -3.56 9.15
C THR A 748 -22.57 -2.50 8.71
N TRP A 749 -22.64 -2.06 7.44
CA TRP A 749 -21.68 -1.06 6.95
C TRP A 749 -21.91 0.35 7.53
N LEU A 750 -23.15 0.63 7.98
CA LEU A 750 -23.52 1.87 8.67
C LEU A 750 -23.45 1.71 10.18
#